data_AF-A0A5J4T0C0-F1
#
_entry.id   AF-A0A5J4T0C0-F1
#
_cell.length_a   1.000
_cell.length_b   1.000
_cell.length_c   1.000
_cell.angle_alpha   90.00
_cell.angle_beta   90.00
_cell.angle_gamma   90.00
#
_symmetry.space_group_name_H-M   'P 1'
#
loop_
_entity.id
_entity.type
_entity.pdbx_description
1 polymer ?
#
loop_
_entity_poly.entity_id
_entity_poly.type
_entity_poly.pdbx_seq_one_letter_code
_entity_poly.pdbx_strand_id
1 'polypeptide(L)'
;MMKDKNDFPTEIEFVFKRDESKDAKQNPDVPLFQIITDKDGKLKYHYTCTIHIDSLTDQTYSDDGTMDVKKDSFKTFSHILERKSDPKRQDGKYPTTYYTINFTIAKDSPVKIIKEFRFCIDQSYPITQIPQLYRLHKIYDPNITSIKSLCENSRLTGFDGFEEKENSEEKENSDSVFKLPSLTTAEKAFADCYLLEKIPADLLKNNPKLVAIKKMFSGCRNIISVPKALLVNNRILKEFISVFEGCHNLTGIPSGFFDENPQIITLERAFADCENLGDLPSGLFAKNTHIECFAETFKNCIKINTIPKDLFCNCINANTFESTFEGCSMLTGITDDLFKTNTKVKNFKATFKYCNSITTIPGNLFANNPAVTTFESVFQATPSELTKIENETIPSELFKNNKKVTTFAQAFKNVTRCTGIPGDLFSSNKIVSSFEATFQGCKNITAIPPALFDNNKKVTTFKATFYGCKTVATIPPKLFDKNKKVTTFNSTFYGCKTVATIPPKLFDKNGEVTTFKATFYGCGNIAAIPPKLFNKNKKVTTFKTTFSGCESITAIPEKLFDNNKEVTTFNATFYGCMRIAAIPPKLFNKNKKVNDFSSTFRVCSSIITIPTGLFDNNKKVTTFDHTFSSCISITAIPQKLFDKNDVVVTFHSTFFGCKSITAIPTGLFDKNVAVTIFVGTFFDCASIAVIPTGLFDKNVAVTNFLGAFADCESITAIPTGLFDKNTEVDSFGVTFCGCKKIKAIPPKLFYENCDVTDFLTTFYGCKAIEEIPTGLFDKNTEVINFRETFRECDKIKAIPPELFDKNTNVATFESTFEHCTGLSKIPDCLFKFNSLVTTFKSTFEHCTALEAICPYLFERNCIVESFERTFYGCNKLSIIFKDNNPYNGRKLFSTNVCAYNFNSTFEGCDFNFVAHPTQITAPDKTAIIDVITFRGLLRKRADNNFSMRRMFCNIYSNGELAHLLFGLYSEEEIGRADAEGRLTGMFISKSASSYELDQSFLEQFPSLIRNEENI
;
A
#
# COMPACT_ATOMS: atom_id res chain seq x y z
N MET A 1 41.06 -14.13 1.36
CA MET A 1 41.77 -13.28 2.34
C MET A 1 40.79 -12.20 2.79
N MET A 2 40.81 -11.86 4.08
CA MET A 2 39.88 -10.99 4.85
C MET A 2 38.58 -11.68 5.27
N LYS A 3 38.42 -12.13 6.52
CA LYS A 3 38.36 -11.43 7.83
C LYS A 3 37.05 -10.70 8.09
N ASP A 4 36.37 -11.19 9.13
CA ASP A 4 35.66 -10.46 10.20
C ASP A 4 34.58 -9.43 9.84
N LYS A 5 33.34 -9.78 10.22
CA LYS A 5 32.44 -9.10 11.19
C LYS A 5 30.99 -9.51 10.87
N ASN A 6 30.37 -10.39 11.66
CA ASN A 6 29.47 -10.03 12.77
C ASN A 6 28.51 -8.88 12.41
N ASP A 7 27.23 -9.21 12.17
CA ASP A 7 26.10 -8.75 13.01
C ASP A 7 24.75 -9.41 12.62
N PHE A 8 24.34 -10.39 13.46
CA PHE A 8 23.01 -10.85 13.97
C PHE A 8 21.75 -11.03 13.06
N PRO A 9 20.69 -11.78 13.51
CA PRO A 9 20.58 -13.08 14.21
C PRO A 9 19.72 -14.09 13.38
N THR A 10 19.62 -15.39 13.69
CA THR A 10 18.54 -15.95 14.54
C THR A 10 18.92 -17.33 15.10
N GLU A 11 19.13 -17.37 16.42
CA GLU A 11 19.16 -18.60 17.21
C GLU A 11 17.79 -19.28 17.22
N ILE A 12 17.76 -20.61 17.26
CA ILE A 12 16.67 -21.35 17.89
C ILE A 12 17.28 -22.20 18.99
N GLU A 13 17.02 -21.79 20.23
CA GLU A 13 17.40 -22.46 21.46
C GLU A 13 16.41 -23.61 21.75
N PHE A 14 16.91 -24.83 21.96
CA PHE A 14 16.11 -25.97 22.38
C PHE A 14 16.41 -26.34 23.84
N VAL A 15 15.40 -26.14 24.70
CA VAL A 15 15.47 -26.28 26.17
C VAL A 15 14.78 -27.58 26.60
N PHE A 16 15.46 -28.43 27.40
CA PHE A 16 14.88 -29.64 28.02
C PHE A 16 15.13 -29.64 29.55
N LYS A 17 14.15 -30.09 30.36
CA LYS A 17 14.25 -30.16 31.83
C LYS A 17 13.65 -31.45 32.40
N ARG A 18 14.12 -31.79 33.61
CA ARG A 18 13.49 -32.71 34.59
C ARG A 18 13.41 -31.98 35.94
N ASP A 19 12.38 -32.23 36.74
CA ASP A 19 12.36 -31.93 38.18
C ASP A 19 11.62 -33.04 38.91
N GLU A 20 12.25 -33.66 39.92
CA GLU A 20 11.60 -34.15 41.16
C GLU A 20 12.66 -34.25 42.29
N SER A 21 12.89 -33.19 43.09
CA SER A 21 12.80 -33.21 44.58
C SER A 21 13.53 -32.06 45.32
N LYS A 22 12.73 -31.33 46.11
CA LYS A 22 12.94 -30.46 47.31
C LYS A 22 13.97 -29.31 47.30
N ASP A 23 13.41 -28.10 47.46
CA ASP A 23 13.97 -26.87 48.03
C ASP A 23 15.25 -26.28 47.41
N ALA A 24 15.14 -25.71 46.21
CA ALA A 24 16.04 -24.63 45.76
C ALA A 24 15.30 -23.65 44.85
N LYS A 25 15.41 -22.34 45.14
CA LYS A 25 14.81 -21.26 44.34
C LYS A 25 15.44 -21.20 42.94
N GLN A 26 14.58 -21.34 41.94
CA GLN A 26 14.62 -20.91 40.54
C GLN A 26 15.92 -20.25 40.00
N ASN A 27 16.53 -20.89 38.99
CA ASN A 27 16.95 -20.19 37.76
C ASN A 27 16.90 -21.17 36.55
N PRO A 28 16.24 -20.86 35.41
CA PRO A 28 15.64 -21.89 34.55
C PRO A 28 16.41 -22.46 33.34
N ASP A 29 17.62 -22.04 32.98
CA ASP A 29 18.03 -22.20 31.57
C ASP A 29 19.42 -22.83 31.37
N VAL A 30 19.50 -24.11 30.93
CA VAL A 30 20.71 -24.70 30.30
C VAL A 30 20.34 -25.86 29.29
N PRO A 31 20.96 -26.00 28.06
CA PRO A 31 20.50 -26.81 26.87
C PRO A 31 20.95 -28.30 26.79
N LEU A 32 20.75 -29.09 25.69
CA LEU A 32 21.25 -30.50 25.56
C LEU A 32 21.73 -31.05 24.18
N PHE A 33 21.24 -30.71 22.97
CA PHE A 33 21.90 -31.08 21.67
C PHE A 33 21.50 -30.21 20.45
N GLN A 34 22.42 -29.90 19.52
CA GLN A 34 22.23 -29.12 18.27
C GLN A 34 23.12 -29.67 17.12
N ILE A 35 22.70 -29.57 15.84
CA ILE A 35 23.57 -29.71 14.66
C ILE A 35 23.46 -28.44 13.81
N ILE A 36 24.59 -27.80 13.49
CA ILE A 36 24.72 -26.56 12.71
C ILE A 36 25.73 -26.79 11.57
N THR A 37 25.64 -25.99 10.52
CA THR A 37 26.69 -25.89 9.50
C THR A 37 27.38 -24.54 9.61
N ASP A 38 28.71 -24.51 9.57
CA ASP A 38 29.49 -23.28 9.59
C ASP A 38 29.60 -22.63 8.20
N LYS A 39 30.31 -21.50 8.17
CA LYS A 39 30.32 -20.51 7.09
C LYS A 39 31.10 -20.98 5.84
N ASP A 40 31.82 -22.09 5.95
CA ASP A 40 32.53 -22.76 4.85
C ASP A 40 31.86 -24.10 4.47
N GLY A 41 30.67 -24.39 5.00
CA GLY A 41 29.92 -25.62 4.75
C GLY A 41 30.33 -26.83 5.60
N LYS A 42 30.93 -26.64 6.79
CA LYS A 42 31.29 -27.76 7.69
C LYS A 42 30.33 -27.91 8.88
N LEU A 43 29.92 -29.15 9.18
CA LEU A 43 29.01 -29.46 10.28
C LEU A 43 29.69 -29.33 11.67
N LYS A 44 29.01 -28.69 12.61
CA LYS A 44 29.33 -28.66 14.05
C LYS A 44 28.10 -29.03 14.87
N TYR A 45 28.27 -29.80 15.95
CA TYR A 45 27.18 -30.16 16.85
C TYR A 45 27.46 -29.70 18.28
N HIS A 46 26.43 -29.27 19.01
CA HIS A 46 26.48 -28.87 20.42
C HIS A 46 25.80 -29.95 21.24
N TYR A 47 26.26 -30.26 22.45
CA TYR A 47 25.47 -30.98 23.45
C TYR A 47 25.81 -30.51 24.86
N THR A 48 24.88 -30.61 25.80
CA THR A 48 25.12 -30.31 27.21
C THR A 48 24.72 -31.52 28.05
N CYS A 49 25.35 -31.75 29.20
CA CYS A 49 25.06 -32.89 30.06
C CYS A 49 24.93 -32.39 31.50
N THR A 50 23.92 -32.86 32.24
CA THR A 50 23.70 -32.50 33.65
C THR A 50 23.92 -33.73 34.52
N ILE A 51 24.87 -33.68 35.47
CA ILE A 51 25.14 -34.75 36.44
C ILE A 51 25.24 -34.14 37.84
N HIS A 52 24.54 -34.70 38.82
CA HIS A 52 24.57 -34.29 40.23
C HIS A 52 24.99 -35.46 41.13
N ILE A 53 26.13 -35.37 41.83
CA ILE A 53 26.42 -36.16 43.04
C ILE A 53 27.22 -35.30 44.04
N ASP A 54 26.89 -35.45 45.32
CA ASP A 54 27.42 -34.73 46.47
C ASP A 54 28.70 -35.36 47.07
N SER A 55 29.57 -34.48 47.57
CA SER A 55 30.81 -34.70 48.37
C SER A 55 32.14 -34.98 47.62
N LEU A 56 33.22 -34.42 48.21
CA LEU A 56 34.59 -34.13 47.73
C LEU A 56 35.52 -35.40 47.63
N THR A 57 36.78 -35.46 47.16
CA THR A 57 37.99 -34.56 47.13
C THR A 57 39.11 -35.22 46.28
N ASP A 58 40.14 -34.44 45.85
CA ASP A 58 41.50 -34.83 45.37
C ASP A 58 41.77 -35.38 43.95
N GLN A 59 42.77 -34.77 43.29
CA GLN A 59 43.06 -34.70 41.84
C GLN A 59 44.24 -35.60 41.41
N THR A 60 44.26 -36.07 40.15
CA THR A 60 45.45 -36.15 39.23
C THR A 60 45.04 -36.49 37.78
N TYR A 61 45.80 -36.03 36.76
CA TYR A 61 45.56 -36.18 35.30
C TYR A 61 46.50 -37.22 34.63
N SER A 62 46.07 -37.91 33.56
CA SER A 62 46.91 -38.74 32.65
C SER A 62 46.63 -38.50 31.14
N ASP A 63 47.64 -38.78 30.30
CA ASP A 63 47.78 -38.44 28.86
C ASP A 63 47.13 -39.43 27.85
N ASP A 64 46.22 -40.30 28.26
CA ASP A 64 45.64 -41.38 27.42
C ASP A 64 44.24 -41.08 26.85
N GLY A 65 43.78 -39.84 26.92
CA GLY A 65 42.47 -39.45 26.38
C GLY A 65 41.28 -39.98 27.18
N THR A 66 41.51 -40.52 28.39
CA THR A 66 40.46 -40.69 29.41
C THR A 66 40.36 -39.42 30.25
N MET A 67 39.14 -38.90 30.44
CA MET A 67 38.89 -37.72 31.26
C MET A 67 38.15 -38.11 32.53
N ASP A 68 38.81 -37.97 33.67
CA ASP A 68 38.18 -38.06 35.00
C ASP A 68 37.52 -36.70 35.29
N VAL A 69 36.19 -36.63 35.19
CA VAL A 69 35.47 -35.35 35.19
C VAL A 69 35.19 -34.90 36.63
N LYS A 70 35.90 -33.86 37.08
CA LYS A 70 35.60 -33.14 38.33
C LYS A 70 34.56 -32.03 38.14
N LYS A 71 33.74 -31.88 39.19
CA LYS A 71 32.62 -30.95 39.40
C LYS A 71 33.07 -29.48 39.26
N ASP A 72 32.22 -28.68 38.60
CA ASP A 72 32.34 -27.24 38.32
C ASP A 72 33.40 -26.78 37.31
N SER A 73 33.38 -27.37 36.11
CA SER A 73 33.83 -26.66 34.90
C SER A 73 32.82 -26.82 33.77
N PHE A 74 32.15 -25.72 33.41
CA PHE A 74 31.44 -25.61 32.13
C PHE A 74 32.50 -25.60 31.03
N LYS A 75 32.68 -26.73 30.33
CA LYS A 75 33.52 -26.79 29.14
C LYS A 75 32.67 -27.08 27.91
N THR A 76 32.66 -26.13 26.99
CA THR A 76 32.18 -26.30 25.62
C THR A 76 33.15 -27.25 24.90
N PHE A 77 32.69 -28.43 24.51
CA PHE A 77 33.48 -29.35 23.69
C PHE A 77 33.13 -29.18 22.21
N SER A 78 34.15 -28.99 21.37
CA SER A 78 34.06 -29.08 19.91
C SER A 78 34.92 -30.26 19.46
N HIS A 79 34.36 -31.47 19.39
CA HIS A 79 35.09 -32.64 18.87
C HIS A 79 34.76 -32.88 17.40
N ILE A 80 35.80 -33.15 16.59
CA ILE A 80 35.67 -33.69 15.24
C ILE A 80 35.44 -35.20 15.40
N LEU A 81 34.32 -35.71 14.90
CA LEU A 81 34.01 -37.15 14.90
C LEU A 81 34.99 -37.89 13.99
N GLU A 82 35.60 -38.96 14.49
CA GLU A 82 36.35 -39.89 13.64
C GLU A 82 35.40 -40.65 12.71
N ARG A 83 35.69 -40.62 11.41
CA ARG A 83 35.01 -41.45 10.40
C ARG A 83 35.22 -42.92 10.74
N LYS A 84 34.14 -43.65 11.04
CA LYS A 84 34.11 -45.10 10.82
C LYS A 84 33.31 -45.38 9.56
N SER A 85 34.00 -45.81 8.51
CA SER A 85 33.37 -46.41 7.34
C SER A 85 32.81 -47.77 7.73
N ASP A 86 31.49 -47.94 7.69
CA ASP A 86 30.88 -49.26 7.80
C ASP A 86 30.93 -49.94 6.41
N PRO A 87 31.58 -51.11 6.23
CA PRO A 87 31.78 -51.70 4.90
C PRO A 87 30.56 -52.44 4.31
N LYS A 88 29.38 -52.46 4.95
CA LYS A 88 28.32 -53.42 4.56
C LYS A 88 26.96 -52.79 4.31
N ARG A 89 26.72 -52.36 3.07
CA ARG A 89 25.42 -52.52 2.37
C ARG A 89 25.67 -52.94 0.92
N GLN A 90 25.17 -54.13 0.56
CA GLN A 90 25.37 -54.77 -0.75
C GLN A 90 24.26 -54.42 -1.77
N ASP A 91 23.51 -53.33 -1.57
CA ASP A 91 22.38 -52.96 -2.42
C ASP A 91 22.60 -51.69 -3.28
N GLY A 92 23.80 -51.08 -3.23
CA GLY A 92 24.21 -50.06 -4.19
C GLY A 92 23.43 -48.74 -4.14
N LYS A 93 22.64 -48.46 -3.09
CA LYS A 93 21.94 -47.18 -2.92
C LYS A 93 22.59 -46.30 -1.84
N TYR A 94 23.56 -45.51 -2.32
CA TYR A 94 24.15 -44.27 -1.77
C TYR A 94 25.17 -44.38 -0.59
N PRO A 95 26.29 -43.63 -0.63
CA PRO A 95 27.26 -43.57 0.46
C PRO A 95 26.72 -42.72 1.62
N THR A 96 26.12 -43.38 2.61
CA THR A 96 25.61 -42.74 3.82
C THR A 96 26.70 -42.76 4.91
N THR A 97 27.13 -41.59 5.42
CA THR A 97 28.10 -41.54 6.53
C THR A 97 27.34 -41.54 7.86
N TYR A 98 27.51 -42.58 8.65
CA TYR A 98 26.91 -42.69 9.98
C TYR A 98 27.79 -41.99 11.02
N TYR A 99 27.16 -41.15 11.84
CA TYR A 99 27.78 -40.52 12.98
C TYR A 99 27.17 -41.14 14.23
N THR A 100 27.99 -41.83 15.01
CA THR A 100 27.60 -42.46 16.28
C THR A 100 28.27 -41.69 17.40
N ILE A 101 27.48 -41.10 18.29
CA ILE A 101 28.00 -40.51 19.53
C ILE A 101 27.82 -41.56 20.62
N ASN A 102 28.93 -42.15 21.04
CA ASN A 102 29.00 -43.11 22.13
C ASN A 102 29.41 -42.39 23.42
N PHE A 103 28.63 -42.54 24.48
CA PHE A 103 28.98 -42.04 25.80
C PHE A 103 29.45 -43.23 26.65
N THR A 104 30.71 -43.21 27.09
CA THR A 104 31.25 -44.24 28.00
C THR A 104 31.13 -43.73 29.43
N ILE A 105 30.54 -44.53 30.32
CA ILE A 105 30.40 -44.20 31.74
C ILE A 105 31.09 -45.29 32.57
N ALA A 106 31.82 -44.87 33.61
CA ALA A 106 32.43 -45.74 34.60
C ALA A 106 31.37 -46.65 35.28
N LYS A 107 31.81 -47.84 35.70
CA LYS A 107 31.00 -49.03 36.03
C LYS A 107 29.86 -48.82 37.06
N ASP A 108 29.88 -47.72 37.83
CA ASP A 108 29.06 -47.51 39.03
C ASP A 108 28.16 -46.26 39.00
N SER A 109 27.89 -45.66 37.83
CA SER A 109 27.00 -44.47 37.74
C SER A 109 25.51 -44.81 37.95
N PRO A 110 24.79 -44.11 38.84
CA PRO A 110 23.36 -44.32 39.07
C PRO A 110 22.47 -43.76 37.94
N VAL A 111 23.05 -43.06 36.95
CA VAL A 111 22.33 -42.49 35.82
C VAL A 111 22.61 -43.30 34.55
N LYS A 112 21.60 -44.03 34.07
CA LYS A 112 21.59 -44.59 32.71
C LYS A 112 21.41 -43.44 31.71
N ILE A 113 22.49 -42.88 31.19
CA ILE A 113 22.46 -41.90 30.09
C ILE A 113 22.44 -42.64 28.75
N ILE A 114 21.91 -41.97 27.72
CA ILE A 114 21.88 -42.34 26.29
C ILE A 114 23.13 -43.15 25.93
N LYS A 115 22.97 -44.47 25.71
CA LYS A 115 24.09 -45.34 25.30
C LYS A 115 24.56 -45.05 23.86
N GLU A 116 23.70 -44.47 23.03
CA GLU A 116 23.97 -44.28 21.61
C GLU A 116 22.99 -43.30 20.96
N PHE A 117 23.50 -42.30 20.23
CA PHE A 117 22.73 -41.48 19.29
C PHE A 117 23.35 -41.62 17.90
N ARG A 118 22.60 -42.22 16.97
CA ARG A 118 23.02 -42.43 15.57
C ARG A 118 22.20 -41.54 14.64
N PHE A 119 22.88 -40.72 13.84
CA PHE A 119 22.30 -39.99 12.73
C PHE A 119 23.16 -40.14 11.47
N CYS A 120 22.57 -39.87 10.30
CA CYS A 120 23.24 -40.02 9.02
C CYS A 120 23.11 -38.76 8.16
N ILE A 121 24.16 -38.44 7.39
CA ILE A 121 24.22 -37.30 6.47
C ILE A 121 24.48 -37.84 5.05
N ASP A 122 23.65 -37.42 4.09
CA ASP A 122 23.79 -37.75 2.67
C ASP A 122 24.71 -36.73 1.97
N GLN A 123 25.73 -37.21 1.27
CA GLN A 123 26.74 -36.36 0.61
C GLN A 123 26.33 -35.86 -0.77
N SER A 124 25.20 -36.31 -1.32
CA SER A 124 24.77 -36.00 -2.70
C SER A 124 24.07 -34.63 -2.87
N TYR A 125 23.87 -33.87 -1.79
CA TYR A 125 23.26 -32.54 -1.83
C TYR A 125 24.15 -31.48 -1.12
N PRO A 126 24.47 -30.32 -1.73
CA PRO A 126 25.21 -29.25 -1.06
C PRO A 126 24.43 -28.73 0.16
N ILE A 127 25.15 -28.47 1.26
CA ILE A 127 24.58 -28.04 2.54
C ILE A 127 24.10 -26.59 2.44
N THR A 128 22.92 -26.40 1.86
CA THR A 128 22.28 -25.09 1.74
C THR A 128 21.22 -24.94 2.84
N GLN A 129 21.58 -24.15 3.85
CA GLN A 129 20.75 -23.46 4.85
C GLN A 129 19.83 -24.27 5.80
N ILE A 130 19.63 -25.59 5.66
CA ILE A 130 18.76 -26.39 6.56
C ILE A 130 19.55 -27.54 7.23
N PRO A 131 19.45 -27.77 8.56
CA PRO A 131 20.08 -28.91 9.24
C PRO A 131 19.69 -30.26 8.60
N GLN A 132 20.69 -31.07 8.23
CA GLN A 132 20.47 -32.38 7.60
C GLN A 132 20.49 -33.50 8.64
N LEU A 133 19.32 -33.97 9.04
CA LEU A 133 19.16 -35.19 9.83
C LEU A 133 18.42 -36.23 8.99
N TYR A 134 19.14 -36.99 8.17
CA TYR A 134 18.53 -37.81 7.11
C TYR A 134 17.70 -38.98 7.68
N ARG A 135 18.18 -39.61 8.77
CA ARG A 135 17.56 -40.77 9.44
C ARG A 135 17.81 -40.75 10.95
N LEU A 136 16.81 -41.14 11.73
CA LEU A 136 16.85 -41.28 13.19
C LEU A 136 16.75 -42.76 13.57
N HIS A 137 17.77 -43.27 14.28
CA HIS A 137 17.87 -44.71 14.56
C HIS A 137 17.40 -45.10 15.97
N LYS A 138 17.82 -44.39 17.03
CA LYS A 138 17.45 -44.71 18.42
C LYS A 138 17.67 -43.54 19.36
N ILE A 139 16.76 -43.36 20.32
CA ILE A 139 16.92 -42.46 21.47
C ILE A 139 16.55 -43.27 22.70
N TYR A 140 17.51 -43.60 23.55
CA TYR A 140 17.25 -44.38 24.76
C TYR A 140 17.77 -43.66 26.00
N ASP A 141 16.92 -42.81 26.58
CA ASP A 141 17.10 -42.29 27.94
C ASP A 141 15.81 -42.49 28.74
N PRO A 142 15.80 -43.36 29.78
CA PRO A 142 14.62 -43.57 30.61
C PRO A 142 14.24 -42.36 31.47
N ASN A 143 15.09 -41.33 31.58
CA ASN A 143 14.82 -40.12 32.36
C ASN A 143 14.16 -38.99 31.57
N ILE A 144 14.12 -39.08 30.23
CA ILE A 144 13.45 -38.08 29.38
C ILE A 144 11.94 -38.35 29.41
N THR A 145 11.21 -37.48 30.13
CA THR A 145 9.75 -37.51 30.20
C THR A 145 9.09 -36.43 29.34
N SER A 146 9.83 -35.49 28.75
CA SER A 146 9.24 -34.47 27.87
C SER A 146 10.17 -34.13 26.72
N ILE A 147 9.61 -33.97 25.52
CA ILE A 147 10.34 -33.46 24.34
C ILE A 147 9.74 -32.11 23.94
N LYS A 148 10.59 -31.10 23.76
CA LYS A 148 10.18 -29.77 23.25
C LYS A 148 10.45 -29.59 21.75
N SER A 149 11.44 -30.30 21.22
CA SER A 149 11.78 -30.42 19.80
C SER A 149 12.75 -31.59 19.68
N LEU A 150 12.75 -32.31 18.56
CA LEU A 150 13.74 -33.37 18.32
C LEU A 150 14.48 -33.15 17.00
N CYS A 151 13.75 -32.76 15.96
CA CYS A 151 14.26 -32.53 14.60
C CYS A 151 13.55 -31.34 13.95
N GLU A 152 13.11 -30.35 14.71
CA GLU A 152 12.38 -29.20 14.16
C GLU A 152 13.19 -28.53 13.03
N ASN A 153 12.53 -28.18 11.92
CA ASN A 153 13.15 -27.60 10.73
C ASN A 153 14.26 -28.47 10.09
N SER A 154 14.18 -29.81 10.18
CA SER A 154 15.23 -30.71 9.65
C SER A 154 14.83 -31.46 8.38
N ARG A 155 15.82 -31.90 7.60
CA ARG A 155 15.62 -32.81 6.45
C ARG A 155 15.46 -34.29 6.88
N LEU A 156 14.39 -34.63 7.59
CA LEU A 156 14.08 -36.01 8.00
C LEU A 156 13.30 -36.75 6.89
N THR A 157 13.82 -37.86 6.37
CA THR A 157 13.18 -38.64 5.28
C THR A 157 12.41 -39.87 5.77
N GLY A 158 12.69 -40.37 6.97
CA GLY A 158 12.03 -41.54 7.55
C GLY A 158 12.66 -42.02 8.86
N PHE A 159 12.10 -43.10 9.42
CA PHE A 159 12.54 -43.75 10.65
C PHE A 159 12.97 -45.19 10.32
N ASP A 160 14.26 -45.50 10.40
CA ASP A 160 14.81 -46.83 10.10
C ASP A 160 15.58 -47.40 11.31
N GLY A 161 15.35 -48.67 11.66
CA GLY A 161 16.21 -49.43 12.57
C GLY A 161 17.40 -50.07 11.86
N PHE A 162 18.51 -50.25 12.58
CA PHE A 162 19.50 -51.25 12.20
C PHE A 162 18.98 -52.60 12.72
N GLU A 163 18.75 -53.57 11.84
CA GLU A 163 18.66 -54.97 12.24
C GLU A 163 20.05 -55.46 12.64
N GLU A 164 20.32 -55.53 13.94
CA GLU A 164 21.38 -56.39 14.43
C GLU A 164 20.87 -57.84 14.32
N LYS A 165 21.22 -58.52 13.22
CA LYS A 165 21.11 -59.98 13.14
C LYS A 165 22.13 -60.59 14.11
N GLU A 166 21.74 -60.78 15.37
CA GLU A 166 22.37 -61.80 16.20
C GLU A 166 21.77 -63.17 15.84
N ASN A 167 22.67 -64.13 15.61
CA ASN A 167 22.40 -65.48 15.11
C ASN A 167 21.19 -66.18 15.75
N SER A 168 20.12 -66.38 15.00
CA SER A 168 19.25 -67.56 15.12
C SER A 168 18.35 -67.70 13.89
N GLU A 169 18.28 -68.90 13.34
CA GLU A 169 17.30 -69.31 12.34
C GLU A 169 15.89 -69.25 12.93
N GLU A 170 15.22 -68.09 12.87
CA GLU A 170 13.77 -68.01 12.99
C GLU A 170 13.22 -66.81 12.21
N LYS A 171 12.13 -67.11 11.51
CA LYS A 171 11.34 -66.37 10.51
C LYS A 171 11.32 -64.83 10.57
N GLU A 172 11.26 -64.27 9.36
CA GLU A 172 10.74 -62.96 8.96
C GLU A 172 9.72 -62.34 9.94
N ASN A 173 10.16 -61.35 10.72
CA ASN A 173 9.38 -60.20 11.18
C ASN A 173 10.31 -59.22 11.92
N SER A 174 11.12 -58.48 11.18
CA SER A 174 12.01 -57.46 11.76
C SER A 174 11.32 -56.11 11.89
N ASP A 175 10.44 -56.00 12.88
CA ASP A 175 9.99 -54.71 13.43
C ASP A 175 11.15 -54.03 14.19
N SER A 176 12.19 -53.59 13.47
CA SER A 176 13.26 -52.75 14.03
C SER A 176 12.78 -51.29 14.11
N VAL A 177 11.80 -51.04 14.98
CA VAL A 177 11.16 -49.73 15.07
C VAL A 177 11.97 -48.79 15.96
N PHE A 178 12.24 -47.59 15.43
CA PHE A 178 12.59 -46.41 16.21
C PHE A 178 11.69 -46.25 17.46
N LYS A 179 12.28 -46.21 18.66
CA LYS A 179 11.57 -46.07 19.93
C LYS A 179 11.87 -44.72 20.58
N LEU A 180 10.83 -43.99 20.96
CA LEU A 180 10.92 -42.80 21.81
C LEU A 180 11.12 -43.18 23.30
N PRO A 181 11.75 -42.32 24.12
CA PRO A 181 11.84 -42.50 25.57
C PRO A 181 10.44 -42.41 26.23
N SER A 182 10.29 -42.71 27.52
CA SER A 182 8.97 -42.76 28.19
C SER A 182 8.39 -41.35 28.48
N LEU A 183 7.75 -40.76 27.48
CA LEU A 183 7.20 -39.40 27.50
C LEU A 183 5.89 -39.24 28.29
N THR A 184 5.80 -38.13 29.01
CA THR A 184 4.61 -37.46 29.53
C THR A 184 4.12 -36.32 28.61
N THR A 185 5.01 -35.66 27.86
CA THR A 185 4.63 -34.66 26.83
C THR A 185 5.52 -34.73 25.58
N ALA A 186 4.96 -34.39 24.42
CA ALA A 186 5.67 -34.31 23.14
C ALA A 186 5.29 -33.03 22.38
N GLU A 187 6.18 -32.04 22.37
CA GLU A 187 6.03 -30.78 21.65
C GLU A 187 7.05 -30.69 20.51
N LYS A 188 6.60 -30.22 19.33
CA LYS A 188 7.39 -29.92 18.12
C LYS A 188 8.45 -30.95 17.70
N ALA A 189 8.31 -32.21 18.12
CA ALA A 189 9.37 -33.21 17.97
C ALA A 189 9.86 -33.32 16.52
N PHE A 190 8.95 -33.30 15.55
CA PHE A 190 9.24 -33.38 14.13
C PHE A 190 8.66 -32.20 13.35
N ALA A 191 8.45 -31.04 13.99
CA ALA A 191 7.86 -29.89 13.31
C ALA A 191 8.74 -29.44 12.11
N ASP A 192 8.11 -28.98 11.03
CA ASP A 192 8.75 -28.48 9.81
C ASP A 192 9.76 -29.47 9.17
N CYS A 193 9.56 -30.78 9.39
CA CYS A 193 10.31 -31.83 8.71
C CYS A 193 9.74 -32.05 7.29
N TYR A 194 10.07 -31.15 6.35
CA TYR A 194 9.44 -31.10 5.03
C TYR A 194 9.60 -32.36 4.17
N LEU A 195 10.62 -33.19 4.43
CA LEU A 195 10.87 -34.43 3.69
C LEU A 195 10.24 -35.67 4.33
N LEU A 196 9.58 -35.53 5.49
CA LEU A 196 9.06 -36.68 6.21
C LEU A 196 7.80 -37.22 5.50
N GLU A 197 7.89 -38.42 4.93
CA GLU A 197 6.81 -39.02 4.14
C GLU A 197 5.91 -39.99 4.94
N LYS A 198 6.48 -40.69 5.93
CA LYS A 198 5.80 -41.76 6.67
C LYS A 198 6.07 -41.67 8.18
N ILE A 199 5.05 -41.99 8.96
CA ILE A 199 5.13 -42.10 10.42
C ILE A 199 5.09 -43.60 10.80
N PRO A 200 5.96 -44.10 11.69
CA PRO A 200 5.89 -45.46 12.20
C PRO A 200 4.64 -45.67 13.05
N ALA A 201 4.00 -46.82 12.89
CA ALA A 201 2.74 -47.11 13.55
C ALA A 201 2.84 -47.22 15.08
N ASP A 202 4.01 -47.60 15.59
CA ASP A 202 4.30 -47.84 17.00
C ASP A 202 5.20 -46.77 17.64
N LEU A 203 5.39 -45.64 16.96
CA LEU A 203 6.23 -44.51 17.41
C LEU A 203 5.93 -44.08 18.86
N LEU A 204 4.65 -44.01 19.25
CA LEU A 204 4.20 -43.61 20.59
C LEU A 204 3.66 -44.79 21.44
N LYS A 205 3.75 -46.02 20.93
CA LYS A 205 3.14 -47.23 21.55
C LYS A 205 3.68 -47.49 22.97
N ASN A 206 4.91 -47.10 23.24
CA ASN A 206 5.59 -47.29 24.52
C ASN A 206 5.47 -46.07 25.47
N ASN A 207 4.53 -45.15 25.20
CA ASN A 207 4.32 -43.92 25.98
C ASN A 207 2.97 -43.89 26.72
N PRO A 208 2.69 -44.82 27.66
CA PRO A 208 1.39 -44.87 28.33
C PRO A 208 1.13 -43.68 29.27
N LYS A 209 2.17 -42.90 29.62
CA LYS A 209 2.09 -41.73 30.50
C LYS A 209 1.91 -40.41 29.72
N LEU A 210 1.74 -40.45 28.40
CA LEU A 210 1.64 -39.27 27.55
C LEU A 210 0.33 -38.51 27.79
N VAL A 211 0.42 -37.29 28.30
CA VAL A 211 -0.71 -36.41 28.64
C VAL A 211 -0.94 -35.33 27.57
N ALA A 212 0.09 -34.91 26.84
CA ALA A 212 -0.03 -33.88 25.81
C ALA A 212 0.89 -34.12 24.58
N ILE A 213 0.35 -33.90 23.38
CA ILE A 213 1.07 -33.83 22.11
C ILE A 213 0.76 -32.48 21.47
N LYS A 214 1.80 -31.70 21.14
CA LYS A 214 1.67 -30.34 20.57
C LYS A 214 2.58 -30.17 19.37
N LYS A 215 2.04 -29.77 18.21
CA LYS A 215 2.83 -29.43 17.01
C LYS A 215 3.81 -30.53 16.56
N MET A 216 3.60 -31.79 16.97
CA MET A 216 4.63 -32.83 16.83
C MET A 216 5.03 -33.08 15.38
N PHE A 217 4.11 -32.96 14.42
CA PHE A 217 4.35 -33.07 12.98
C PHE A 217 3.90 -31.81 12.22
N SER A 218 3.75 -30.68 12.92
CA SER A 218 3.26 -29.45 12.29
C SER A 218 4.22 -29.02 11.18
N GLY A 219 3.72 -28.60 10.02
CA GLY A 219 4.54 -28.18 8.88
C GLY A 219 5.16 -29.33 8.06
N CYS A 220 4.93 -30.59 8.43
CA CYS A 220 5.41 -31.74 7.66
C CYS A 220 4.60 -31.96 6.37
N ARG A 221 4.97 -31.26 5.30
CA ARG A 221 4.20 -31.17 4.06
C ARG A 221 4.07 -32.49 3.29
N ASN A 222 5.04 -33.40 3.43
CA ASN A 222 5.10 -34.65 2.66
C ASN A 222 4.40 -35.85 3.32
N ILE A 223 3.85 -35.71 4.53
CA ILE A 223 3.10 -36.81 5.18
C ILE A 223 1.79 -37.01 4.43
N ILE A 224 1.58 -38.22 3.89
CA ILE A 224 0.40 -38.56 3.07
C ILE A 224 -0.70 -39.24 3.90
N SER A 225 -0.33 -39.96 4.95
CA SER A 225 -1.26 -40.72 5.81
C SER A 225 -0.79 -40.77 7.26
N VAL A 226 -1.75 -40.86 8.19
CA VAL A 226 -1.49 -41.11 9.61
C VAL A 226 -1.68 -42.61 9.91
N PRO A 227 -0.77 -43.27 10.65
CA PRO A 227 -0.95 -44.66 11.06
C PRO A 227 -2.07 -44.82 12.08
N LYS A 228 -2.95 -45.81 11.90
CA LYS A 228 -4.04 -46.10 12.85
C LYS A 228 -3.53 -46.39 14.27
N ALA A 229 -2.41 -47.10 14.39
CA ALA A 229 -1.87 -47.50 15.69
C ALA A 229 -1.04 -46.42 16.40
N LEU A 230 -0.87 -45.23 15.79
CA LEU A 230 0.03 -44.19 16.31
C LEU A 230 -0.28 -43.80 17.75
N LEU A 231 -1.55 -43.76 18.14
CA LEU A 231 -2.00 -43.35 19.48
C LEU A 231 -2.37 -44.52 20.42
N VAL A 232 -2.06 -45.76 20.02
CA VAL A 232 -2.34 -46.95 20.83
C VAL A 232 -1.59 -46.89 22.15
N ASN A 233 -2.24 -47.33 23.23
CA ASN A 233 -1.76 -47.26 24.62
C ASN A 233 -1.61 -45.86 25.23
N ASN A 234 -1.92 -44.75 24.54
CA ASN A 234 -1.87 -43.41 25.14
C ASN A 234 -3.21 -43.03 25.83
N ARG A 235 -3.69 -43.85 26.76
CA ARG A 235 -5.06 -43.76 27.33
C ARG A 235 -5.34 -42.51 28.17
N ILE A 236 -4.30 -41.87 28.70
CA ILE A 236 -4.41 -40.67 29.54
C ILE A 236 -4.17 -39.36 28.77
N LEU A 237 -4.03 -39.43 27.45
CA LEU A 237 -3.79 -38.27 26.58
C LEU A 237 -4.95 -37.28 26.69
N LYS A 238 -4.64 -36.02 27.04
CA LYS A 238 -5.60 -34.93 27.23
C LYS A 238 -5.50 -33.86 26.14
N GLU A 239 -4.30 -33.57 25.65
CA GLU A 239 -4.09 -32.48 24.70
C GLU A 239 -3.50 -33.02 23.39
N PHE A 240 -4.13 -32.71 22.26
CA PHE A 240 -3.65 -33.05 20.93
C PHE A 240 -3.79 -31.81 20.03
N ILE A 241 -2.83 -30.89 20.16
CA ILE A 241 -2.91 -29.52 19.65
C ILE A 241 -1.97 -29.34 18.46
N SER A 242 -2.47 -28.83 17.34
CA SER A 242 -1.67 -28.52 16.14
C SER A 242 -0.82 -29.67 15.62
N VAL A 243 -1.14 -30.92 15.96
CA VAL A 243 -0.21 -32.05 15.77
C VAL A 243 0.15 -32.27 14.30
N PHE A 244 -0.82 -32.16 13.40
CA PHE A 244 -0.66 -32.27 11.95
C PHE A 244 -0.92 -30.94 11.23
N GLU A 245 -0.88 -29.82 11.96
CA GLU A 245 -1.13 -28.50 11.37
C GLU A 245 -0.16 -28.22 10.22
N GLY A 246 -0.65 -27.92 9.02
CA GLY A 246 0.17 -27.63 7.84
C GLY A 246 0.72 -28.88 7.12
N CYS A 247 0.23 -30.07 7.43
CA CYS A 247 0.51 -31.29 6.65
C CYS A 247 -0.30 -31.30 5.35
N HIS A 248 0.09 -30.48 4.36
CA HIS A 248 -0.70 -30.22 3.15
C HIS A 248 -1.04 -31.46 2.31
N ASN A 249 -0.16 -32.48 2.27
CA ASN A 249 -0.40 -33.71 1.50
C ASN A 249 -1.15 -34.81 2.26
N LEU A 250 -1.54 -34.57 3.52
CA LEU A 250 -2.29 -35.56 4.29
C LEU A 250 -3.66 -35.77 3.65
N THR A 251 -3.97 -37.00 3.26
CA THR A 251 -5.18 -37.31 2.47
C THR A 251 -6.36 -37.83 3.28
N GLY A 252 -6.11 -38.43 4.45
CA GLY A 252 -7.17 -39.05 5.27
C GLY A 252 -6.73 -39.37 6.69
N ILE A 253 -7.72 -39.54 7.57
CA ILE A 253 -7.55 -39.99 8.95
C ILE A 253 -8.07 -41.44 9.04
N PRO A 254 -7.35 -42.38 9.67
CA PRO A 254 -7.87 -43.75 9.84
C PRO A 254 -9.14 -43.80 10.70
N SER A 255 -10.03 -44.76 10.40
CA SER A 255 -11.18 -45.03 11.27
C SER A 255 -10.75 -45.52 12.65
N GLY A 256 -11.35 -44.93 13.69
CA GLY A 256 -11.04 -45.22 15.09
C GLY A 256 -9.70 -44.66 15.59
N PHE A 257 -9.12 -43.67 14.89
CA PHE A 257 -7.81 -43.10 15.24
C PHE A 257 -7.71 -42.60 16.71
N PHE A 258 -8.81 -42.11 17.28
CA PHE A 258 -8.88 -41.62 18.66
C PHE A 258 -9.58 -42.55 19.65
N ASP A 259 -9.96 -43.79 19.26
CA ASP A 259 -10.80 -44.68 20.07
C ASP A 259 -10.17 -45.08 21.42
N GLU A 260 -8.84 -45.20 21.47
CA GLU A 260 -8.09 -45.57 22.67
C GLU A 260 -7.71 -44.38 23.57
N ASN A 261 -8.11 -43.16 23.21
CA ASN A 261 -7.74 -41.93 23.91
C ASN A 261 -8.97 -41.20 24.49
N PRO A 262 -9.76 -41.83 25.39
CA PRO A 262 -11.04 -41.29 25.84
C PRO A 262 -10.93 -40.02 26.70
N GLN A 263 -9.71 -39.66 27.15
CA GLN A 263 -9.42 -38.54 28.03
C GLN A 263 -9.05 -37.24 27.28
N ILE A 264 -9.08 -37.22 25.95
CA ILE A 264 -8.76 -36.01 25.16
C ILE A 264 -9.77 -34.92 25.50
N ILE A 265 -9.24 -33.73 25.84
CA ILE A 265 -9.97 -32.51 26.18
C ILE A 265 -9.94 -31.52 25.02
N THR A 266 -8.85 -31.46 24.24
CA THR A 266 -8.70 -30.47 23.16
C THR A 266 -8.05 -31.05 21.91
N LEU A 267 -8.61 -30.66 20.76
CA LEU A 267 -8.15 -30.95 19.40
C LEU A 267 -7.85 -29.66 18.62
N GLU A 268 -7.50 -28.59 19.34
CA GLU A 268 -7.24 -27.28 18.75
C GLU A 268 -6.22 -27.37 17.61
N ARG A 269 -6.61 -26.91 16.42
CA ARG A 269 -5.78 -26.90 15.19
C ARG A 269 -5.19 -28.26 14.79
N ALA A 270 -5.68 -29.38 15.32
CA ALA A 270 -5.03 -30.69 15.17
C ALA A 270 -4.72 -31.09 13.72
N PHE A 271 -5.59 -30.73 12.78
CA PHE A 271 -5.45 -30.95 11.33
C PHE A 271 -5.63 -29.65 10.52
N ALA A 272 -5.38 -28.49 11.13
CA ALA A 272 -5.49 -27.21 10.44
C ALA A 272 -4.52 -27.17 9.24
N ASP A 273 -4.91 -26.52 8.15
CA ASP A 273 -4.10 -26.31 6.95
C ASP A 273 -3.66 -27.62 6.24
N CYS A 274 -4.32 -28.74 6.53
CA CYS A 274 -4.21 -29.99 5.76
C CYS A 274 -5.06 -29.93 4.48
N GLU A 275 -4.59 -29.16 3.49
CA GLU A 275 -5.38 -28.83 2.28
C GLU A 275 -5.93 -30.04 1.51
N ASN A 276 -5.17 -31.15 1.46
CA ASN A 276 -5.59 -32.38 0.77
C ASN A 276 -6.40 -33.36 1.62
N LEU A 277 -6.71 -33.03 2.88
CA LEU A 277 -7.48 -33.90 3.76
C LEU A 277 -8.91 -34.03 3.23
N GLY A 278 -9.27 -35.24 2.79
CA GLY A 278 -10.56 -35.57 2.19
C GLY A 278 -11.59 -36.09 3.18
N ASP A 279 -12.17 -37.25 2.87
CA ASP A 279 -13.29 -37.81 3.62
C ASP A 279 -12.92 -38.08 5.10
N LEU A 280 -13.76 -37.56 6.00
CA LEU A 280 -13.65 -37.82 7.43
C LEU A 280 -14.32 -39.17 7.77
N PRO A 281 -13.70 -40.03 8.60
CA PRO A 281 -14.33 -41.27 9.04
C PRO A 281 -15.61 -41.03 9.86
N SER A 282 -16.63 -41.84 9.59
CA SER A 282 -17.83 -41.94 10.46
C SER A 282 -17.41 -42.26 11.89
N GLY A 283 -17.96 -41.54 12.85
CA GLY A 283 -17.69 -41.77 14.28
C GLY A 283 -16.24 -41.51 14.73
N LEU A 284 -15.46 -40.69 14.01
CA LEU A 284 -14.04 -40.39 14.34
C LEU A 284 -13.81 -40.00 15.82
N PHE A 285 -14.78 -39.34 16.46
CA PHE A 285 -14.71 -38.90 17.87
C PHE A 285 -15.70 -39.64 18.79
N ALA A 286 -16.31 -40.75 18.36
CA ALA A 286 -17.42 -41.39 19.06
C ALA A 286 -17.10 -41.88 20.49
N LYS A 287 -15.82 -42.08 20.82
CA LYS A 287 -15.31 -42.51 22.13
C LYS A 287 -14.72 -41.38 22.98
N ASN A 288 -14.63 -40.16 22.45
CA ASN A 288 -13.93 -39.04 23.09
C ASN A 288 -14.90 -38.06 23.77
N THR A 289 -15.62 -38.54 24.79
CA THR A 289 -16.69 -37.78 25.46
C THR A 289 -16.20 -36.57 26.28
N HIS A 290 -14.89 -36.51 26.59
CA HIS A 290 -14.26 -35.44 27.35
C HIS A 290 -13.83 -34.24 26.49
N ILE A 291 -13.91 -34.31 25.16
CA ILE A 291 -13.48 -33.19 24.31
C ILE A 291 -14.33 -31.96 24.58
N GLU A 292 -13.66 -30.88 24.93
CA GLU A 292 -14.23 -29.57 25.16
C GLU A 292 -13.96 -28.61 23.98
N CYS A 293 -12.86 -28.77 23.24
CA CYS A 293 -12.43 -27.81 22.22
C CYS A 293 -12.14 -28.46 20.86
N PHE A 294 -12.88 -28.01 19.83
CA PHE A 294 -12.65 -28.33 18.40
C PHE A 294 -12.16 -27.09 17.61
N ALA A 295 -11.62 -26.08 18.29
CA ALA A 295 -11.26 -24.83 17.64
C ALA A 295 -10.26 -25.08 16.49
N GLU A 296 -10.60 -24.63 15.28
CA GLU A 296 -9.76 -24.71 14.09
C GLU A 296 -9.32 -26.14 13.69
N THR A 297 -9.95 -27.21 14.22
CA THR A 297 -9.47 -28.59 14.04
C THR A 297 -9.28 -28.99 12.57
N PHE A 298 -10.20 -28.58 11.67
CA PHE A 298 -10.15 -28.86 10.22
C PHE A 298 -10.08 -27.58 9.39
N LYS A 299 -9.57 -26.49 9.96
CA LYS A 299 -9.45 -25.22 9.25
C LYS A 299 -8.61 -25.40 7.98
N ASN A 300 -9.02 -24.78 6.88
CA ASN A 300 -8.39 -24.81 5.56
C ASN A 300 -8.17 -26.23 4.99
N CYS A 301 -8.93 -27.23 5.44
CA CYS A 301 -8.95 -28.56 4.81
C CYS A 301 -9.84 -28.52 3.56
N ILE A 302 -9.25 -28.11 2.43
CA ILE A 302 -9.98 -27.77 1.19
C ILE A 302 -10.72 -28.98 0.61
N LYS A 303 -10.14 -30.18 0.66
CA LYS A 303 -10.70 -31.40 0.06
C LYS A 303 -11.85 -32.03 0.85
N ILE A 304 -12.18 -31.56 2.05
CA ILE A 304 -13.37 -32.01 2.79
C ILE A 304 -14.62 -31.56 2.01
N ASN A 305 -15.27 -32.53 1.37
CA ASN A 305 -16.45 -32.30 0.53
C ASN A 305 -17.78 -32.54 1.29
N THR A 306 -17.75 -33.38 2.33
CA THR A 306 -18.89 -33.83 3.14
C THR A 306 -18.45 -34.04 4.59
N ILE A 307 -19.39 -33.89 5.53
CA ILE A 307 -19.15 -34.13 6.96
C ILE A 307 -20.06 -35.30 7.40
N PRO A 308 -19.50 -36.38 7.98
CA PRO A 308 -20.30 -37.46 8.55
C PRO A 308 -21.26 -36.93 9.61
N LYS A 309 -22.54 -37.33 9.54
CA LYS A 309 -23.58 -36.88 10.48
C LYS A 309 -23.29 -37.22 11.95
N ASP A 310 -22.48 -38.26 12.18
CA ASP A 310 -22.11 -38.78 13.48
C ASP A 310 -20.70 -38.33 13.93
N LEU A 311 -20.05 -37.42 13.19
CA LEU A 311 -18.67 -36.99 13.47
C LEU A 311 -18.49 -36.53 14.92
N PHE A 312 -19.42 -35.72 15.43
CA PHE A 312 -19.41 -35.20 16.80
C PHE A 312 -20.40 -35.93 17.74
N CYS A 313 -20.82 -37.14 17.38
CA CYS A 313 -21.68 -37.94 18.26
C CYS A 313 -20.96 -38.22 19.58
N ASN A 314 -21.67 -38.10 20.70
CA ASN A 314 -21.16 -38.29 22.07
C ASN A 314 -20.12 -37.28 22.57
N CYS A 315 -19.74 -36.26 21.78
CA CYS A 315 -18.89 -35.15 22.23
C CYS A 315 -19.69 -34.16 23.11
N ILE A 316 -20.31 -34.66 24.17
CA ILE A 316 -21.29 -33.95 25.02
C ILE A 316 -20.68 -32.80 25.83
N ASN A 317 -19.35 -32.80 26.01
CA ASN A 317 -18.62 -31.75 26.72
C ASN A 317 -18.08 -30.64 25.81
N ALA A 318 -18.26 -30.76 24.48
CA ALA A 318 -17.80 -29.75 23.53
C ALA A 318 -18.38 -28.37 23.90
N ASN A 319 -17.48 -27.41 24.11
CA ASN A 319 -17.78 -26.04 24.50
C ASN A 319 -17.58 -25.04 23.33
N THR A 320 -16.75 -25.38 22.35
CA THR A 320 -16.45 -24.52 21.19
C THR A 320 -16.22 -25.31 19.91
N PHE A 321 -16.74 -24.77 18.81
CA PHE A 321 -16.47 -25.19 17.42
C PHE A 321 -15.89 -24.02 16.60
N GLU A 322 -15.27 -23.04 17.26
CA GLU A 322 -14.72 -21.86 16.60
C GLU A 322 -13.83 -22.22 15.39
N SER A 323 -14.15 -21.71 14.21
CA SER A 323 -13.40 -21.93 12.97
C SER A 323 -13.13 -23.40 12.60
N THR A 324 -13.89 -24.36 13.15
CA THR A 324 -13.61 -25.81 12.96
C THR A 324 -13.46 -26.20 11.50
N PHE A 325 -14.33 -25.68 10.62
CA PHE A 325 -14.31 -25.90 9.17
C PHE A 325 -14.05 -24.59 8.39
N GLU A 326 -13.47 -23.57 9.03
CA GLU A 326 -13.14 -22.32 8.32
C GLU A 326 -12.26 -22.64 7.11
N GLY A 327 -12.63 -22.21 5.91
CA GLY A 327 -11.84 -22.42 4.70
C GLY A 327 -12.01 -23.80 4.03
N CYS A 328 -12.89 -24.68 4.51
CA CYS A 328 -13.29 -25.91 3.81
C CYS A 328 -14.13 -25.56 2.57
N SER A 329 -13.48 -25.04 1.53
CA SER A 329 -14.15 -24.37 0.41
C SER A 329 -14.91 -25.31 -0.52
N MET A 330 -14.56 -26.60 -0.58
CA MET A 330 -15.28 -27.62 -1.34
C MET A 330 -16.44 -28.29 -0.58
N LEU A 331 -16.69 -27.91 0.68
CA LEU A 331 -17.77 -28.49 1.48
C LEU A 331 -19.12 -28.17 0.85
N THR A 332 -19.85 -29.21 0.41
CA THR A 332 -21.10 -29.06 -0.35
C THR A 332 -22.36 -29.05 0.51
N GLY A 333 -22.37 -29.79 1.62
CA GLY A 333 -23.55 -29.93 2.46
C GLY A 333 -23.19 -30.21 3.92
N ILE A 334 -24.10 -29.79 4.80
CA ILE A 334 -24.07 -30.07 6.24
C ILE A 334 -25.42 -30.68 6.63
N THR A 335 -25.47 -31.45 7.72
CA THR A 335 -26.67 -32.19 8.12
C THR A 335 -27.30 -31.60 9.39
N ASP A 336 -28.61 -31.75 9.56
CA ASP A 336 -29.34 -31.28 10.75
C ASP A 336 -28.78 -31.87 12.06
N ASP A 337 -28.33 -33.12 12.03
CA ASP A 337 -27.90 -33.86 13.23
C ASP A 337 -26.44 -33.59 13.64
N LEU A 338 -25.69 -32.81 12.87
CA LEU A 338 -24.24 -32.64 13.07
C LEU A 338 -23.85 -32.20 14.49
N PHE A 339 -24.63 -31.28 15.10
CA PHE A 339 -24.38 -30.77 16.46
C PHE A 339 -25.42 -31.23 17.49
N LYS A 340 -26.17 -32.30 17.20
CA LYS A 340 -27.33 -32.74 18.00
C LYS A 340 -27.02 -33.03 19.47
N THR A 341 -25.84 -33.57 19.76
CA THR A 341 -25.47 -34.00 21.13
C THR A 341 -24.68 -32.94 21.91
N ASN A 342 -24.26 -31.86 21.26
CA ASN A 342 -23.30 -30.89 21.83
C ASN A 342 -24.02 -29.75 22.57
N THR A 343 -24.77 -30.11 23.62
CA THR A 343 -25.66 -29.17 24.34
C THR A 343 -24.93 -28.06 25.12
N LYS A 344 -23.63 -28.24 25.42
CA LYS A 344 -22.79 -27.30 26.18
C LYS A 344 -22.05 -26.26 25.33
N VAL A 345 -22.16 -26.32 24.00
CA VAL A 345 -21.44 -25.41 23.09
C VAL A 345 -21.86 -23.96 23.33
N LYS A 346 -20.86 -23.09 23.52
CA LYS A 346 -21.02 -21.64 23.68
C LYS A 346 -20.62 -20.88 22.41
N ASN A 347 -19.70 -21.40 21.61
CA ASN A 347 -19.06 -20.63 20.53
C ASN A 347 -19.09 -21.39 19.19
N PHE A 348 -19.79 -20.82 18.21
CA PHE A 348 -19.80 -21.26 16.80
C PHE A 348 -19.18 -20.22 15.85
N LYS A 349 -18.38 -19.29 16.38
CA LYS A 349 -17.75 -18.24 15.58
C LYS A 349 -16.98 -18.84 14.40
N ALA A 350 -17.21 -18.33 13.20
CA ALA A 350 -16.51 -18.70 11.97
C ALA A 350 -16.52 -20.21 11.60
N THR A 351 -17.38 -21.03 12.22
CA THR A 351 -17.38 -22.50 12.03
C THR A 351 -17.39 -22.92 10.56
N PHE A 352 -18.17 -22.26 9.70
CA PHE A 352 -18.27 -22.50 8.25
C PHE A 352 -17.85 -21.28 7.42
N LYS A 353 -16.99 -20.43 7.98
CA LYS A 353 -16.48 -19.25 7.27
C LYS A 353 -15.68 -19.70 6.04
N TYR A 354 -15.92 -19.10 4.89
CA TYR A 354 -15.31 -19.42 3.60
C TYR A 354 -15.61 -20.82 3.05
N CYS A 355 -16.64 -21.51 3.58
CA CYS A 355 -17.22 -22.71 2.97
C CYS A 355 -18.13 -22.33 1.80
N ASN A 356 -17.53 -21.92 0.69
CA ASN A 356 -18.24 -21.31 -0.42
C ASN A 356 -19.16 -22.28 -1.17
N SER A 357 -18.85 -23.58 -1.20
CA SER A 357 -19.62 -24.61 -1.91
C SER A 357 -20.87 -25.12 -1.17
N ILE A 358 -21.15 -24.69 0.07
CA ILE A 358 -22.34 -25.15 0.79
C ILE A 358 -23.58 -24.75 0.00
N THR A 359 -24.36 -25.74 -0.44
CA THR A 359 -25.57 -25.51 -1.24
C THR A 359 -26.76 -25.17 -0.35
N THR A 360 -26.92 -25.87 0.78
CA THR A 360 -28.08 -25.76 1.67
C THR A 360 -27.69 -25.61 3.13
N ILE A 361 -28.33 -24.68 3.86
CA ILE A 361 -28.22 -24.57 5.32
C ILE A 361 -29.41 -25.32 5.96
N PRO A 362 -29.17 -26.37 6.76
CA PRO A 362 -30.25 -27.11 7.43
C PRO A 362 -30.89 -26.28 8.54
N GLY A 363 -32.22 -26.35 8.64
CA GLY A 363 -32.98 -25.56 9.61
C GLY A 363 -32.77 -25.97 11.07
N ASN A 364 -32.47 -27.23 11.35
CA ASN A 364 -32.29 -27.72 12.71
C ASN A 364 -30.82 -27.84 13.14
N LEU A 365 -29.88 -27.35 12.33
CA LEU A 365 -28.43 -27.47 12.55
C LEU A 365 -28.00 -27.05 13.98
N PHE A 366 -28.61 -26.00 14.54
CA PHE A 366 -28.29 -25.49 15.88
C PHE A 366 -29.40 -25.70 16.92
N ALA A 367 -30.40 -26.54 16.61
CA ALA A 367 -31.62 -26.69 17.43
C ALA A 367 -31.33 -27.22 18.85
N ASN A 368 -30.24 -27.96 19.04
CA ASN A 368 -29.90 -28.64 20.30
C ASN A 368 -28.77 -27.94 21.08
N ASN A 369 -28.42 -26.70 20.74
CA ASN A 369 -27.30 -25.97 21.36
C ASN A 369 -27.78 -24.72 22.14
N PRO A 370 -28.48 -24.90 23.29
CA PRO A 370 -29.09 -23.79 24.04
C PRO A 370 -28.06 -22.89 24.75
N ALA A 371 -26.82 -23.35 24.89
CA ALA A 371 -25.74 -22.62 25.57
C ALA A 371 -25.02 -21.58 24.68
N VAL A 372 -25.29 -21.57 23.37
CA VAL A 372 -24.56 -20.73 22.40
C VAL A 372 -24.70 -19.24 22.70
N THR A 373 -23.57 -18.54 22.72
CA THR A 373 -23.47 -17.10 22.94
C THR A 373 -23.09 -16.32 21.68
N THR A 374 -22.50 -16.94 20.66
CA THR A 374 -22.09 -16.23 19.43
C THR A 374 -22.17 -17.09 18.17
N PHE A 375 -22.60 -16.45 17.08
CA PHE A 375 -22.58 -16.96 15.70
C PHE A 375 -21.79 -16.02 14.78
N GLU A 376 -20.83 -15.28 15.34
CA GLU A 376 -20.05 -14.31 14.57
C GLU A 376 -19.37 -14.98 13.36
N SER A 377 -19.54 -14.41 12.17
CA SER A 377 -18.98 -14.92 10.91
C SER A 377 -19.29 -16.39 10.56
N VAL A 378 -20.28 -17.03 11.21
CA VAL A 378 -20.50 -18.50 11.10
C VAL A 378 -20.62 -19.00 9.66
N PHE A 379 -21.27 -18.26 8.76
CA PHE A 379 -21.43 -18.57 7.33
C PHE A 379 -20.84 -17.47 6.43
N GLN A 380 -19.89 -16.68 6.92
CA GLN A 380 -19.29 -15.62 6.11
C GLN A 380 -18.61 -16.22 4.86
N ALA A 381 -18.95 -15.74 3.67
CA ALA A 381 -18.35 -16.16 2.41
C ALA A 381 -17.23 -15.21 1.95
N THR A 382 -16.46 -15.66 0.95
CA THR A 382 -15.50 -14.79 0.27
C THR A 382 -16.25 -13.74 -0.57
N PRO A 383 -15.71 -12.51 -0.74
CA PRO A 383 -16.34 -11.47 -1.57
C PRO A 383 -16.50 -11.79 -3.08
N SER A 384 -16.26 -13.03 -3.53
CA SER A 384 -16.18 -13.44 -4.93
C SER A 384 -17.55 -13.49 -5.62
N GLU A 385 -17.57 -13.13 -6.92
CA GLU A 385 -18.77 -13.14 -7.78
C GLU A 385 -19.14 -14.55 -8.29
N LEU A 386 -18.43 -15.57 -7.82
CA LEU A 386 -18.54 -16.96 -8.23
C LEU A 386 -19.31 -17.78 -7.19
N THR A 387 -20.64 -17.71 -7.25
CA THR A 387 -21.49 -18.89 -7.07
C THR A 387 -22.73 -18.68 -7.92
N LYS A 388 -22.77 -19.41 -9.04
CA LYS A 388 -23.98 -19.63 -9.83
C LYS A 388 -24.95 -20.47 -8.99
N ILE A 389 -26.23 -20.06 -8.98
CA ILE A 389 -27.46 -20.87 -8.80
C ILE A 389 -28.22 -20.81 -7.45
N GLU A 390 -29.54 -20.60 -7.64
CA GLU A 390 -30.82 -20.86 -6.92
C GLU A 390 -31.11 -20.36 -5.48
N ASN A 391 -32.10 -19.44 -5.41
CA ASN A 391 -33.33 -19.43 -4.60
C ASN A 391 -33.36 -20.05 -3.19
N GLU A 392 -32.30 -19.93 -2.39
CA GLU A 392 -32.41 -20.28 -0.97
C GLU A 392 -32.75 -19.07 -0.09
N THR A 393 -33.87 -19.20 0.61
CA THR A 393 -34.21 -18.38 1.78
C THR A 393 -33.53 -19.02 3.00
N ILE A 394 -32.93 -18.21 3.86
CA ILE A 394 -32.37 -18.70 5.13
C ILE A 394 -33.49 -19.45 5.90
N PRO A 395 -33.25 -20.61 6.54
CA PRO A 395 -34.29 -21.29 7.31
C PRO A 395 -34.75 -20.46 8.51
N SER A 396 -36.06 -20.33 8.74
CA SER A 396 -36.63 -19.61 9.89
C SER A 396 -36.25 -20.22 11.24
N GLU A 397 -36.12 -21.55 11.28
CA GLU A 397 -35.89 -22.33 12.50
C GLU A 397 -34.42 -22.29 12.97
N LEU A 398 -33.49 -21.81 12.14
CA LEU A 398 -32.03 -21.94 12.30
C LEU A 398 -31.51 -21.50 13.68
N PHE A 399 -32.08 -20.44 14.26
CA PHE A 399 -31.64 -19.87 15.55
C PHE A 399 -32.68 -19.92 16.68
N LYS A 400 -33.77 -20.68 16.50
CA LYS A 400 -34.95 -20.64 17.37
C LYS A 400 -34.66 -21.02 18.83
N ASN A 401 -33.71 -21.93 19.07
CA ASN A 401 -33.42 -22.42 20.41
C ASN A 401 -32.22 -21.73 21.09
N ASN A 402 -31.51 -20.82 20.40
CA ASN A 402 -30.26 -20.22 20.89
C ASN A 402 -30.51 -18.89 21.64
N LYS A 403 -31.19 -18.97 22.79
CA LYS A 403 -31.65 -17.79 23.55
C LYS A 403 -30.53 -16.97 24.20
N LYS A 404 -29.32 -17.52 24.31
CA LYS A 404 -28.14 -16.88 24.93
C LYS A 404 -27.23 -16.14 23.94
N VAL A 405 -27.59 -16.10 22.65
CA VAL A 405 -26.80 -15.40 21.63
C VAL A 405 -26.76 -13.90 21.88
N THR A 406 -25.55 -13.34 21.92
CA THR A 406 -25.31 -11.91 22.12
C THR A 406 -24.97 -11.18 20.81
N THR A 407 -24.50 -11.88 19.77
CA THR A 407 -24.12 -11.25 18.49
C THR A 407 -24.32 -12.17 17.28
N PHE A 408 -24.74 -11.56 16.17
CA PHE A 408 -24.78 -12.16 14.83
C PHE A 408 -23.86 -11.40 13.86
N ALA A 409 -22.82 -10.76 14.38
CA ALA A 409 -21.92 -9.97 13.56
C ALA A 409 -21.35 -10.81 12.41
N GLN A 410 -21.45 -10.31 11.17
CA GLN A 410 -20.93 -10.96 9.96
C GLN A 410 -21.47 -12.38 9.67
N ALA A 411 -22.52 -12.85 10.38
CA ALA A 411 -22.96 -14.25 10.31
C ALA A 411 -23.24 -14.75 8.87
N PHE A 412 -23.78 -13.90 8.01
CA PHE A 412 -24.06 -14.18 6.59
C PHE A 412 -23.33 -13.23 5.63
N LYS A 413 -22.21 -12.64 6.07
CA LYS A 413 -21.48 -11.68 5.24
C LYS A 413 -21.02 -12.32 3.92
N ASN A 414 -21.27 -11.63 2.81
CA ASN A 414 -21.01 -11.99 1.42
C ASN A 414 -21.76 -13.25 0.94
N VAL A 415 -22.79 -13.72 1.65
CA VAL A 415 -23.61 -14.85 1.18
C VAL A 415 -24.48 -14.35 0.02
N THR A 416 -23.92 -14.35 -1.19
CA THR A 416 -24.54 -13.82 -2.41
C THR A 416 -25.70 -14.68 -2.90
N ARG A 417 -25.74 -15.97 -2.57
CA ARG A 417 -26.84 -16.88 -2.93
C ARG A 417 -28.18 -16.59 -2.22
N CYS A 418 -28.17 -15.88 -1.09
CA CYS A 418 -29.36 -15.61 -0.30
C CYS A 418 -30.30 -14.62 -1.02
N THR A 419 -31.52 -15.05 -1.36
CA THR A 419 -32.54 -14.20 -2.02
C THR A 419 -33.59 -13.64 -1.06
N GLY A 420 -33.80 -14.29 0.09
CA GLY A 420 -34.80 -13.93 1.08
C GLY A 420 -34.34 -14.15 2.53
N ILE A 421 -34.88 -13.35 3.45
CA ILE A 421 -34.69 -13.46 4.89
C ILE A 421 -36.05 -13.81 5.52
N PRO A 422 -36.17 -14.79 6.43
CA PRO A 422 -37.39 -14.99 7.20
C PRO A 422 -37.64 -13.86 8.20
N GLY A 423 -38.91 -13.49 8.40
CA GLY A 423 -39.27 -12.43 9.36
C GLY A 423 -39.06 -12.81 10.83
N ASP A 424 -39.03 -14.09 11.14
CA ASP A 424 -38.90 -14.65 12.48
C ASP A 424 -37.50 -15.23 12.79
N LEU A 425 -36.54 -15.07 11.87
CA LEU A 425 -35.18 -15.61 11.96
C LEU A 425 -34.48 -15.32 13.31
N PHE A 426 -34.70 -14.13 13.88
CA PHE A 426 -34.09 -13.70 15.15
C PHE A 426 -35.08 -13.59 16.32
N SER A 427 -36.30 -14.14 16.17
CA SER A 427 -37.42 -13.96 17.11
C SER A 427 -37.11 -14.43 18.55
N SER A 428 -36.26 -15.44 18.70
CA SER A 428 -35.93 -16.04 19.99
C SER A 428 -34.67 -15.46 20.65
N ASN A 429 -33.85 -14.69 19.92
CA ASN A 429 -32.55 -14.20 20.39
C ASN A 429 -32.68 -12.82 21.08
N LYS A 430 -33.39 -12.79 22.21
CA LYS A 430 -33.82 -11.56 22.89
C LYS A 430 -32.69 -10.71 23.49
N ILE A 431 -31.49 -11.27 23.69
CA ILE A 431 -30.37 -10.59 24.33
C ILE A 431 -29.29 -10.08 23.37
N VAL A 432 -29.49 -10.24 22.05
CA VAL A 432 -28.55 -9.77 21.01
C VAL A 432 -28.29 -8.27 21.16
N SER A 433 -27.00 -7.91 21.16
CA SER A 433 -26.51 -6.53 21.20
C SER A 433 -26.05 -6.04 19.83
N SER A 434 -25.65 -6.90 18.90
CA SER A 434 -25.08 -6.49 17.60
C SER A 434 -25.57 -7.32 16.42
N PHE A 435 -25.93 -6.61 15.34
CA PHE A 435 -26.16 -7.13 13.98
C PHE A 435 -25.14 -6.54 12.99
N GLU A 436 -23.93 -6.21 13.46
CA GLU A 436 -22.91 -5.59 12.63
C GLU A 436 -22.58 -6.46 11.41
N ALA A 437 -22.74 -5.90 10.21
CA ALA A 437 -22.40 -6.56 8.95
C ALA A 437 -23.06 -7.94 8.72
N THR A 438 -24.15 -8.27 9.42
CA THR A 438 -24.79 -9.60 9.36
C THR A 438 -25.11 -10.05 7.94
N PHE A 439 -25.65 -9.16 7.09
CA PHE A 439 -25.95 -9.43 5.67
C PHE A 439 -25.08 -8.59 4.71
N GLN A 440 -23.94 -8.06 5.18
CA GLN A 440 -23.06 -7.25 4.35
C GLN A 440 -22.65 -8.04 3.11
N GLY A 441 -22.84 -7.52 1.91
CA GLY A 441 -22.42 -8.14 0.65
C GLY A 441 -23.37 -9.22 0.14
N CYS A 442 -24.52 -9.45 0.79
CA CYS A 442 -25.58 -10.30 0.26
C CYS A 442 -26.29 -9.60 -0.91
N LYS A 443 -25.67 -9.69 -2.10
CA LYS A 443 -26.04 -8.89 -3.28
C LYS A 443 -27.45 -9.20 -3.83
N ASN A 444 -28.01 -10.38 -3.56
CA ASN A 444 -29.26 -10.88 -4.16
C ASN A 444 -30.49 -10.86 -3.24
N ILE A 445 -30.37 -10.32 -2.01
CA ILE A 445 -31.54 -10.17 -1.11
C ILE A 445 -32.52 -9.18 -1.73
N THR A 446 -33.75 -9.61 -1.96
CA THR A 446 -34.77 -8.79 -2.66
C THR A 446 -35.61 -7.93 -1.71
N ALA A 447 -35.87 -8.42 -0.50
CA ALA A 447 -36.70 -7.75 0.50
C ALA A 447 -36.15 -7.95 1.92
N ILE A 448 -36.35 -6.93 2.76
CA ILE A 448 -36.13 -7.01 4.20
C ILE A 448 -37.49 -7.30 4.85
N PRO A 449 -37.64 -8.29 5.73
CA PRO A 449 -38.88 -8.52 6.46
C PRO A 449 -39.19 -7.41 7.47
N PRO A 450 -40.43 -6.94 7.59
CA PRO A 450 -40.78 -5.87 8.54
C PRO A 450 -40.53 -6.21 10.02
N ALA A 451 -40.73 -7.47 10.42
CA ALA A 451 -40.62 -7.92 11.81
C ALA A 451 -39.23 -8.47 12.19
N LEU A 452 -38.24 -8.39 11.29
CA LEU A 452 -36.94 -9.07 11.42
C LEU A 452 -36.24 -8.81 12.76
N PHE A 453 -36.37 -7.60 13.32
CA PHE A 453 -35.69 -7.17 14.53
C PHE A 453 -36.60 -6.90 15.74
N ASP A 454 -37.89 -7.26 15.67
CA ASP A 454 -38.90 -6.87 16.67
C ASP A 454 -38.61 -7.40 18.09
N ASN A 455 -37.94 -8.53 18.18
CA ASN A 455 -37.65 -9.20 19.46
C ASN A 455 -36.28 -8.82 20.05
N ASN A 456 -35.41 -8.15 19.30
CA ASN A 456 -34.02 -7.89 19.68
C ASN A 456 -33.86 -6.52 20.37
N LYS A 457 -34.53 -6.34 21.51
CA LYS A 457 -34.63 -5.04 22.22
C LYS A 457 -33.31 -4.53 22.82
N LYS A 458 -32.28 -5.39 22.92
CA LYS A 458 -30.97 -5.04 23.47
C LYS A 458 -29.95 -4.56 22.42
N VAL A 459 -30.30 -4.55 21.14
CA VAL A 459 -29.40 -4.15 20.05
C VAL A 459 -28.91 -2.71 20.23
N THR A 460 -27.61 -2.53 20.11
CA THR A 460 -26.91 -1.24 20.18
C THR A 460 -26.35 -0.79 18.83
N THR A 461 -26.20 -1.69 17.84
CA THR A 461 -25.61 -1.37 16.53
C THR A 461 -26.23 -2.17 15.38
N PHE A 462 -26.53 -1.46 14.28
CA PHE A 462 -26.86 -2.01 12.96
C PHE A 462 -25.81 -1.63 11.90
N LYS A 463 -24.57 -1.40 12.35
CA LYS A 463 -23.48 -0.98 11.46
C LYS A 463 -23.33 -1.97 10.30
N ALA A 464 -23.37 -1.46 9.07
CA ALA A 464 -23.19 -2.23 7.84
C ALA A 464 -24.13 -3.44 7.65
N THR A 465 -25.22 -3.58 8.40
CA THR A 465 -26.07 -4.79 8.39
C THR A 465 -26.53 -5.20 6.99
N PHE A 466 -26.91 -4.24 6.13
CA PHE A 466 -27.30 -4.47 4.73
C PHE A 466 -26.33 -3.80 3.74
N TYR A 467 -25.09 -3.54 4.14
CA TYR A 467 -24.08 -2.93 3.27
C TYR A 467 -23.93 -3.75 1.99
N GLY A 468 -24.07 -3.14 0.82
CA GLY A 468 -23.88 -3.80 -0.46
C GLY A 468 -24.99 -4.79 -0.85
N CYS A 469 -26.14 -4.77 -0.17
CA CYS A 469 -27.34 -5.49 -0.59
C CYS A 469 -27.99 -4.76 -1.78
N LYS A 470 -27.45 -4.99 -2.98
CA LYS A 470 -27.72 -4.20 -4.19
C LYS A 470 -29.14 -4.33 -4.72
N THR A 471 -29.84 -5.45 -4.46
CA THR A 471 -31.17 -5.77 -5.00
C THR A 471 -32.34 -5.48 -4.05
N VAL A 472 -32.08 -5.01 -2.83
CA VAL A 472 -33.16 -4.69 -1.86
C VAL A 472 -34.02 -3.56 -2.42
N ALA A 473 -35.27 -3.85 -2.75
CA ALA A 473 -36.15 -2.87 -3.40
C ALA A 473 -36.73 -1.84 -2.41
N THR A 474 -37.03 -2.27 -1.18
CA THR A 474 -37.70 -1.43 -0.18
C THR A 474 -37.11 -1.63 1.20
N ILE A 475 -37.11 -0.55 1.98
CA ILE A 475 -36.90 -0.60 3.44
C ILE A 475 -38.28 -0.69 4.09
N PRO A 476 -38.56 -1.67 4.95
CA PRO A 476 -39.84 -1.76 5.63
C PRO A 476 -40.10 -0.59 6.58
N PRO A 477 -41.34 -0.08 6.65
CA PRO A 477 -41.73 0.82 7.74
C PRO A 477 -41.60 0.09 9.08
N LYS A 478 -41.25 0.83 10.13
CA LYS A 478 -41.11 0.34 11.52
C LYS A 478 -40.00 -0.70 11.76
N LEU A 479 -39.12 -0.97 10.78
CA LEU A 479 -38.05 -1.97 10.87
C LEU A 479 -37.22 -1.89 12.18
N PHE A 480 -37.02 -0.68 12.71
CA PHE A 480 -36.20 -0.44 13.92
C PHE A 480 -36.99 0.01 15.16
N ASP A 481 -38.33 -0.05 15.14
CA ASP A 481 -39.20 0.53 16.19
C ASP A 481 -38.97 -0.07 17.58
N LYS A 482 -38.53 -1.34 17.63
CA LYS A 482 -38.31 -2.07 18.89
C LYS A 482 -36.89 -1.95 19.42
N ASN A 483 -35.95 -1.48 18.61
CA ASN A 483 -34.51 -1.42 18.95
C ASN A 483 -34.12 -0.05 19.53
N LYS A 484 -34.70 0.28 20.69
CA LYS A 484 -34.57 1.62 21.31
C LYS A 484 -33.15 1.96 21.80
N LYS A 485 -32.29 0.96 21.98
CA LYS A 485 -30.91 1.12 22.48
C LYS A 485 -29.87 1.33 21.38
N VAL A 486 -30.29 1.39 20.10
CA VAL A 486 -29.37 1.58 18.97
C VAL A 486 -28.66 2.92 19.08
N THR A 487 -27.34 2.87 18.97
CA THR A 487 -26.44 4.02 19.01
C THR A 487 -25.90 4.38 17.62
N THR A 488 -25.89 3.45 16.66
CA THR A 488 -25.35 3.70 15.31
C THR A 488 -26.07 2.94 14.21
N PHE A 489 -26.28 3.63 13.08
CA PHE A 489 -26.73 3.10 11.79
C PHE A 489 -25.64 3.28 10.71
N ASN A 490 -24.37 3.28 11.12
CA ASN A 490 -23.26 3.55 10.20
C ASN A 490 -23.29 2.55 9.04
N SER A 491 -23.35 3.07 7.81
CA SER A 491 -23.32 2.26 6.58
C SER A 491 -24.41 1.19 6.48
N THR A 492 -25.49 1.25 7.26
CA THR A 492 -26.51 0.18 7.34
C THR A 492 -27.08 -0.20 5.98
N PHE A 493 -27.38 0.77 5.11
CA PHE A 493 -27.89 0.56 3.74
C PHE A 493 -26.90 1.02 2.66
N TYR A 494 -25.61 1.14 2.99
CA TYR A 494 -24.59 1.59 2.04
C TYR A 494 -24.65 0.75 0.76
N GLY A 495 -24.75 1.38 -0.41
CA GLY A 495 -24.72 0.71 -1.70
C GLY A 495 -25.97 -0.12 -2.01
N CYS A 496 -27.08 0.06 -1.28
CA CYS A 496 -28.38 -0.49 -1.65
C CYS A 496 -28.96 0.27 -2.85
N LYS A 497 -28.46 -0.04 -4.05
CA LYS A 497 -28.71 0.74 -5.28
C LYS A 497 -30.17 0.77 -5.71
N THR A 498 -30.95 -0.27 -5.44
CA THR A 498 -32.36 -0.37 -5.87
C THR A 498 -33.37 0.30 -4.93
N VAL A 499 -32.97 0.65 -3.70
CA VAL A 499 -33.89 1.29 -2.74
C VAL A 499 -34.35 2.63 -3.29
N ALA A 500 -35.66 2.75 -3.56
CA ALA A 500 -36.24 3.96 -4.14
C ALA A 500 -36.77 4.96 -3.11
N THR A 501 -37.12 4.49 -1.91
CA THR A 501 -37.76 5.32 -0.87
C THR A 501 -37.21 5.01 0.52
N ILE A 502 -37.14 6.03 1.36
CA ILE A 502 -36.92 5.90 2.79
C ILE A 502 -38.30 5.97 3.48
N PRO A 503 -38.67 5.00 4.32
CA PRO A 503 -39.92 5.09 5.09
C PRO A 503 -39.96 6.32 6.00
N PRO A 504 -41.06 7.07 6.02
CA PRO A 504 -41.28 8.08 7.05
C PRO A 504 -41.20 7.46 8.45
N LYS A 505 -40.64 8.21 9.41
CA LYS A 505 -40.50 7.79 10.82
C LYS A 505 -39.59 6.57 11.06
N LEU A 506 -38.78 6.16 10.06
CA LEU A 506 -37.89 4.99 10.17
C LEU A 506 -37.03 4.98 11.44
N PHE A 507 -36.58 6.15 11.91
CA PHE A 507 -35.69 6.30 13.06
C PHE A 507 -36.36 6.93 14.30
N ASP A 508 -37.69 7.08 14.33
CA ASP A 508 -38.41 7.83 15.38
C ASP A 508 -38.27 7.21 16.79
N LYS A 509 -37.99 5.91 16.87
CA LYS A 509 -37.86 5.16 18.13
C LYS A 509 -36.41 4.96 18.58
N ASN A 510 -35.43 5.42 17.80
CA ASN A 510 -34.00 5.22 18.07
C ASN A 510 -33.36 6.49 18.64
N GLY A 511 -33.83 6.95 19.80
CA GLY A 511 -33.39 8.21 20.43
C GLY A 511 -31.92 8.23 20.89
N GLU A 512 -31.30 7.07 21.02
CA GLU A 512 -29.90 6.89 21.46
C GLU A 512 -28.87 7.00 20.33
N VAL A 513 -29.31 7.17 19.08
CA VAL A 513 -28.40 7.23 17.91
C VAL A 513 -27.50 8.46 17.99
N THR A 514 -26.20 8.22 17.84
CA THR A 514 -25.15 9.25 17.81
C THR A 514 -24.61 9.49 16.39
N THR A 515 -24.82 8.58 15.43
CA THR A 515 -24.26 8.73 14.08
C THR A 515 -25.08 8.03 13.00
N PHE A 516 -25.23 8.72 11.86
CA PHE A 516 -25.80 8.22 10.60
C PHE A 516 -24.75 8.19 9.47
N LYS A 517 -23.47 8.06 9.82
CA LYS A 517 -22.37 8.08 8.85
C LYS A 517 -22.61 7.07 7.73
N ALA A 518 -22.64 7.54 6.49
CA ALA A 518 -22.80 6.73 5.30
C ALA A 518 -24.04 5.81 5.26
N THR A 519 -25.09 6.05 6.07
CA THR A 519 -26.24 5.15 6.20
C THR A 519 -26.91 4.82 4.86
N PHE A 520 -27.04 5.80 3.96
CA PHE A 520 -27.62 5.64 2.61
C PHE A 520 -26.61 5.94 1.49
N TYR A 521 -25.31 5.90 1.78
CA TYR A 521 -24.29 6.20 0.79
C TYR A 521 -24.44 5.31 -0.46
N GLY A 522 -24.44 5.89 -1.66
CA GLY A 522 -24.53 5.15 -2.92
C GLY A 522 -25.90 4.50 -3.18
N CYS A 523 -26.94 4.87 -2.43
CA CYS A 523 -28.33 4.53 -2.74
C CYS A 523 -28.87 5.44 -3.85
N GLY A 524 -28.41 5.20 -5.09
CA GLY A 524 -28.65 6.09 -6.24
C GLY A 524 -30.13 6.33 -6.58
N ASN A 525 -31.03 5.39 -6.26
CA ASN A 525 -32.45 5.46 -6.62
C ASN A 525 -33.34 6.17 -5.59
N ILE A 526 -32.82 6.57 -4.42
CA ILE A 526 -33.63 7.28 -3.41
C ILE A 526 -34.11 8.61 -4.00
N ALA A 527 -35.41 8.73 -4.26
CA ALA A 527 -35.98 9.89 -4.94
C ALA A 527 -36.23 11.08 -3.99
N ALA A 528 -36.46 10.82 -2.71
CA ALA A 528 -36.78 11.86 -1.73
C ALA A 528 -36.37 11.48 -0.30
N ILE A 529 -36.01 12.51 0.48
CA ILE A 529 -35.80 12.39 1.92
C ILE A 529 -37.13 12.67 2.62
N PRO A 530 -37.63 11.78 3.50
CA PRO A 530 -38.84 12.06 4.28
C PRO A 530 -38.67 13.30 5.17
N PRO A 531 -39.65 14.22 5.20
CA PRO A 531 -39.66 15.28 6.18
C PRO A 531 -39.60 14.71 7.61
N LYS A 532 -38.88 15.39 8.50
CA LYS A 532 -38.74 14.99 9.92
C LYS A 532 -37.99 13.67 10.15
N LEU A 533 -37.29 13.10 9.14
CA LEU A 533 -36.60 11.81 9.26
C LEU A 533 -35.71 11.66 10.51
N PHE A 534 -35.01 12.73 10.91
CA PHE A 534 -34.07 12.72 12.04
C PHE A 534 -34.58 13.44 13.30
N ASN A 535 -35.87 13.83 13.36
CA ASN A 535 -36.38 14.73 14.41
C ASN A 535 -36.32 14.16 15.83
N LYS A 536 -36.22 12.83 15.98
CA LYS A 536 -36.16 12.16 17.29
C LYS A 536 -34.73 11.79 17.71
N ASN A 537 -33.74 11.94 16.83
CA ASN A 537 -32.35 11.53 17.07
C ASN A 537 -31.49 12.70 17.59
N LYS A 538 -31.82 13.19 18.79
CA LYS A 538 -31.21 14.42 19.36
C LYS A 538 -29.73 14.30 19.69
N LYS A 539 -29.22 13.07 19.87
CA LYS A 539 -27.83 12.76 20.25
C LYS A 539 -26.88 12.65 19.05
N VAL A 540 -27.36 12.83 17.82
CA VAL A 540 -26.54 12.70 16.61
C VAL A 540 -25.46 13.75 16.56
N THR A 541 -24.21 13.30 16.38
CA THR A 541 -23.02 14.14 16.26
C THR A 541 -22.52 14.25 14.82
N THR A 542 -22.92 13.35 13.90
CA THR A 542 -22.45 13.40 12.51
C THR A 542 -23.45 12.82 11.50
N PHE A 543 -23.54 13.52 10.36
CA PHE A 543 -24.21 13.08 9.12
C PHE A 543 -23.22 12.88 7.97
N LYS A 544 -21.95 12.59 8.30
CA LYS A 544 -20.89 12.44 7.31
C LYS A 544 -21.31 11.43 6.24
N THR A 545 -21.29 11.87 4.98
CA THR A 545 -21.61 11.07 3.79
C THR A 545 -22.97 10.36 3.81
N THR A 546 -23.94 10.77 4.64
CA THR A 546 -25.20 10.03 4.86
C THR A 546 -26.00 9.78 3.57
N PHE A 547 -26.10 10.77 2.69
CA PHE A 547 -26.80 10.69 1.38
C PHE A 547 -25.83 10.81 0.19
N SER A 548 -24.53 10.67 0.42
CA SER A 548 -23.53 10.80 -0.64
C SER A 548 -23.77 9.76 -1.74
N GLY A 549 -23.84 10.18 -3.00
CA GLY A 549 -24.15 9.32 -4.15
C GLY A 549 -25.63 8.92 -4.27
N CYS A 550 -26.54 9.58 -3.54
CA CYS A 550 -27.98 9.48 -3.79
C CYS A 550 -28.38 10.41 -4.94
N GLU A 551 -28.09 9.96 -6.16
CA GLU A 551 -28.20 10.74 -7.40
C GLU A 551 -29.65 11.16 -7.73
N SER A 552 -30.65 10.41 -7.26
CA SER A 552 -32.07 10.66 -7.55
C SER A 552 -32.75 11.68 -6.63
N ILE A 553 -32.12 12.13 -5.53
CA ILE A 553 -32.75 13.07 -4.60
C ILE A 553 -32.94 14.43 -5.27
N THR A 554 -34.19 14.90 -5.31
CA THR A 554 -34.54 16.18 -5.97
C THR A 554 -34.63 17.38 -5.02
N ALA A 555 -34.87 17.13 -3.74
CA ALA A 555 -35.05 18.19 -2.74
C ALA A 555 -34.60 17.76 -1.34
N ILE A 556 -34.12 18.74 -0.57
CA ILE A 556 -33.84 18.59 0.85
C ILE A 556 -35.07 19.11 1.62
N PRO A 557 -35.67 18.35 2.55
CA PRO A 557 -36.75 18.84 3.38
C PRO A 557 -36.32 20.03 4.26
N GLU A 558 -37.21 21.02 4.39
CA GLU A 558 -37.03 22.05 5.40
C GLU A 558 -36.93 21.45 6.80
N LYS A 559 -36.13 22.08 7.67
CA LYS A 559 -35.98 21.70 9.09
C LYS A 559 -35.47 20.26 9.29
N LEU A 560 -34.86 19.65 8.28
CA LEU A 560 -34.35 18.27 8.34
C LEU A 560 -33.43 18.03 9.54
N PHE A 561 -32.60 19.02 9.89
CA PHE A 561 -31.58 18.93 10.94
C PHE A 561 -31.90 19.76 12.21
N ASP A 562 -33.08 20.36 12.33
CA ASP A 562 -33.43 21.33 13.39
C ASP A 562 -33.28 20.76 14.82
N ASN A 563 -33.46 19.45 14.98
CA ASN A 563 -33.41 18.78 16.28
C ASN A 563 -32.06 18.11 16.58
N ASN A 564 -31.10 18.13 15.65
CA ASN A 564 -29.81 17.47 15.79
C ASN A 564 -28.73 18.49 16.24
N LYS A 565 -28.93 19.08 17.42
CA LYS A 565 -28.09 20.18 17.94
C LYS A 565 -26.65 19.79 18.25
N GLU A 566 -26.39 18.48 18.40
CA GLU A 566 -25.09 17.91 18.74
C GLU A 566 -24.18 17.67 17.52
N VAL A 567 -24.68 17.93 16.30
CA VAL A 567 -23.91 17.70 15.06
C VAL A 567 -22.67 18.59 15.00
N THR A 568 -21.53 17.96 14.75
CA THR A 568 -20.23 18.62 14.55
C THR A 568 -19.80 18.66 13.09
N THR A 569 -20.30 17.79 12.22
CA THR A 569 -19.89 17.77 10.80
C THR A 569 -21.01 17.31 9.86
N PHE A 570 -21.08 18.00 8.71
CA PHE A 570 -21.90 17.66 7.54
C PHE A 570 -21.04 17.24 6.34
N ASN A 571 -19.79 16.86 6.59
CA ASN A 571 -18.83 16.46 5.58
C ASN A 571 -19.43 15.50 4.55
N ALA A 572 -19.48 15.92 3.29
CA ALA A 572 -20.01 15.16 2.16
C ALA A 572 -21.45 14.64 2.33
N THR A 573 -22.29 15.22 3.20
CA THR A 573 -23.64 14.69 3.47
C THR A 573 -24.48 14.53 2.20
N PHE A 574 -24.42 15.46 1.25
CA PHE A 574 -25.13 15.43 -0.03
C PHE A 574 -24.19 15.34 -1.25
N TYR A 575 -22.93 14.90 -1.06
CA TYR A 575 -21.97 14.75 -2.16
C TYR A 575 -22.57 13.91 -3.30
N GLY A 576 -22.52 14.40 -4.54
CA GLY A 576 -23.05 13.67 -5.71
C GLY A 576 -24.57 13.53 -5.75
N CYS A 577 -25.33 14.27 -4.94
CA CYS A 577 -26.77 14.41 -5.12
C CYS A 577 -27.08 15.36 -6.27
N MET A 578 -26.86 14.89 -7.51
CA MET A 578 -26.82 15.72 -8.72
C MET A 578 -28.12 16.46 -9.02
N ARG A 579 -29.27 15.94 -8.58
CA ARG A 579 -30.62 16.46 -8.90
C ARG A 579 -31.23 17.40 -7.86
N ILE A 580 -30.52 17.71 -6.77
CA ILE A 580 -31.03 18.67 -5.76
C ILE A 580 -31.14 20.04 -6.41
N ALA A 581 -32.36 20.56 -6.53
CA ALA A 581 -32.62 21.83 -7.23
C ALA A 581 -32.37 23.07 -6.34
N ALA A 582 -32.56 22.94 -5.02
CA ALA A 582 -32.43 24.05 -4.09
C ALA A 582 -32.01 23.59 -2.69
N ILE A 583 -31.27 24.46 -2.01
CA ILE A 583 -30.96 24.32 -0.58
C ILE A 583 -32.04 25.07 0.22
N PRO A 584 -32.71 24.43 1.20
CA PRO A 584 -33.65 25.10 2.07
C PRO A 584 -32.99 26.27 2.82
N PRO A 585 -33.61 27.46 2.85
CA PRO A 585 -33.18 28.51 3.76
C PRO A 585 -33.16 27.98 5.20
N LYS A 586 -32.17 28.39 5.99
CA LYS A 586 -32.02 28.01 7.42
C LYS A 586 -31.73 26.52 7.67
N LEU A 587 -31.33 25.74 6.67
CA LEU A 587 -31.07 24.29 6.80
C LEU A 587 -30.17 23.92 7.99
N PHE A 588 -29.16 24.75 8.30
CA PHE A 588 -28.16 24.49 9.35
C PHE A 588 -28.32 25.38 10.61
N ASN A 589 -29.40 26.16 10.72
CA ASN A 589 -29.53 27.22 11.75
C ASN A 589 -29.52 26.71 13.19
N LYS A 590 -29.82 25.42 13.42
CA LYS A 590 -29.85 24.82 14.75
C LYS A 590 -28.58 24.03 15.10
N ASN A 591 -27.66 23.86 14.15
CA ASN A 591 -26.47 23.01 14.30
C ASN A 591 -25.23 23.86 14.67
N LYS A 592 -25.28 24.53 15.83
CA LYS A 592 -24.25 25.49 16.28
C LYS A 592 -22.88 24.89 16.59
N LYS A 593 -22.79 23.56 16.69
CA LYS A 593 -21.55 22.83 16.99
C LYS A 593 -20.77 22.41 15.74
N VAL A 594 -21.30 22.66 14.54
CA VAL A 594 -20.66 22.28 13.28
C VAL A 594 -19.32 22.99 13.12
N ASN A 595 -18.28 22.22 12.85
CA ASN A 595 -16.95 22.70 12.53
C ASN A 595 -16.49 22.38 11.09
N ASP A 596 -17.21 21.51 10.37
CA ASP A 596 -16.79 21.01 9.06
C ASP A 596 -18.00 20.87 8.10
N PHE A 597 -17.93 21.63 7.00
CA PHE A 597 -18.86 21.56 5.86
C PHE A 597 -18.21 21.01 4.59
N SER A 598 -17.00 20.45 4.66
CA SER A 598 -16.26 20.09 3.45
C SER A 598 -17.05 19.12 2.56
N SER A 599 -17.08 19.39 1.26
CA SER A 599 -17.79 18.61 0.26
C SER A 599 -19.30 18.45 0.46
N THR A 600 -19.96 19.20 1.36
CA THR A 600 -21.38 18.97 1.72
C THR A 600 -22.31 18.91 0.51
N PHE A 601 -22.12 19.80 -0.48
CA PHE A 601 -22.91 19.87 -1.72
C PHE A 601 -22.06 19.60 -2.98
N ARG A 602 -20.86 19.04 -2.84
CA ARG A 602 -19.96 18.80 -3.97
C ARG A 602 -20.63 17.93 -5.03
N VAL A 603 -20.52 18.29 -6.31
CA VAL A 603 -21.19 17.65 -7.46
C VAL A 603 -22.73 17.69 -7.39
N CYS A 604 -23.33 18.61 -6.62
CA CYS A 604 -24.76 18.91 -6.73
C CYS A 604 -25.00 19.84 -7.92
N SER A 605 -24.99 19.28 -9.13
CA SER A 605 -25.01 20.02 -10.38
C SER A 605 -26.29 20.84 -10.62
N SER A 606 -27.44 20.47 -10.03
CA SER A 606 -28.72 21.18 -10.24
C SER A 606 -28.99 22.33 -9.27
N ILE A 607 -28.13 22.61 -8.31
CA ILE A 607 -28.33 23.75 -7.39
C ILE A 607 -28.09 25.05 -8.14
N ILE A 608 -29.10 25.93 -8.17
CA ILE A 608 -29.01 27.23 -8.87
C ILE A 608 -28.63 28.37 -7.92
N THR A 609 -29.09 28.32 -6.67
CA THR A 609 -28.94 29.42 -5.71
C THR A 609 -28.50 28.91 -4.34
N ILE A 610 -27.52 29.60 -3.75
CA ILE A 610 -27.15 29.44 -2.34
C ILE A 610 -28.04 30.39 -1.52
N PRO A 611 -28.74 29.91 -0.47
CA PRO A 611 -29.54 30.78 0.39
C PRO A 611 -28.70 31.82 1.13
N THR A 612 -29.23 33.04 1.26
CA THR A 612 -28.64 34.07 2.12
C THR A 612 -28.61 33.60 3.58
N GLY A 613 -27.50 33.87 4.28
CA GLY A 613 -27.31 33.49 5.67
C GLY A 613 -27.28 31.98 5.96
N LEU A 614 -26.99 31.14 4.95
CA LEU A 614 -26.96 29.67 5.08
C LEU A 614 -26.10 29.19 6.26
N PHE A 615 -24.97 29.88 6.52
CA PHE A 615 -23.97 29.50 7.52
C PHE A 615 -23.91 30.43 8.75
N ASP A 616 -24.82 31.39 8.89
CA ASP A 616 -24.78 32.47 9.90
C ASP A 616 -24.71 31.97 11.36
N ASN A 617 -25.24 30.78 11.62
CA ASN A 617 -25.33 30.19 12.95
C ASN A 617 -24.23 29.16 13.24
N ASN A 618 -23.32 28.90 12.29
CA ASN A 618 -22.29 27.87 12.38
C ASN A 618 -20.92 28.50 12.67
N LYS A 619 -20.82 29.21 13.80
CA LYS A 619 -19.61 29.99 14.18
C LYS A 619 -18.35 29.18 14.46
N LYS A 620 -18.46 27.85 14.55
CA LYS A 620 -17.31 26.96 14.84
C LYS A 620 -16.70 26.34 13.58
N VAL A 621 -17.20 26.69 12.39
CA VAL A 621 -16.71 26.15 11.11
C VAL A 621 -15.28 26.57 10.87
N THR A 622 -14.40 25.58 10.71
CA THR A 622 -13.00 25.78 10.39
C THR A 622 -12.70 25.55 8.89
N THR A 623 -13.56 24.83 8.17
CA THR A 623 -13.33 24.51 6.75
C THR A 623 -14.62 24.51 5.93
N PHE A 624 -14.53 25.08 4.73
CA PHE A 624 -15.53 24.99 3.66
C PHE A 624 -15.02 24.22 2.44
N ASP A 625 -13.98 23.39 2.60
CA ASP A 625 -13.28 22.81 1.46
C ASP A 625 -14.20 22.03 0.53
N HIS A 626 -14.17 22.38 -0.75
CA HIS A 626 -15.01 21.78 -1.77
C HIS A 626 -16.52 21.84 -1.52
N THR A 627 -17.03 22.70 -0.62
CA THR A 627 -18.45 22.68 -0.20
C THR A 627 -19.42 22.74 -1.38
N PHE A 628 -19.11 23.59 -2.38
CA PHE A 628 -19.89 23.76 -3.60
C PHE A 628 -19.11 23.33 -4.85
N SER A 629 -18.02 22.58 -4.71
CA SER A 629 -17.20 22.16 -5.84
C SER A 629 -18.03 21.38 -6.87
N SER A 630 -17.90 21.74 -8.13
CA SER A 630 -18.62 21.19 -9.29
C SER A 630 -20.14 21.35 -9.21
N CYS A 631 -20.63 22.36 -8.48
CA CYS A 631 -22.01 22.83 -8.58
C CYS A 631 -22.15 23.74 -9.81
N ILE A 632 -22.17 23.13 -10.99
CA ILE A 632 -22.06 23.84 -12.28
C ILE A 632 -23.17 24.87 -12.53
N SER A 633 -24.36 24.73 -11.93
CA SER A 633 -25.51 25.60 -12.16
C SER A 633 -25.65 26.78 -11.18
N ILE A 634 -24.77 26.92 -10.19
CA ILE A 634 -24.83 28.07 -9.26
C ILE A 634 -24.50 29.35 -10.03
N THR A 635 -25.42 30.33 -10.02
CA THR A 635 -25.27 31.57 -10.81
C THR A 635 -24.66 32.72 -10.03
N ALA A 636 -24.77 32.71 -8.70
CA ALA A 636 -24.29 33.79 -7.85
C ALA A 636 -23.94 33.31 -6.43
N ILE A 637 -22.95 33.97 -5.83
CA ILE A 637 -22.59 33.83 -4.43
C ILE A 637 -23.36 34.91 -3.63
N PRO A 638 -24.09 34.55 -2.56
CA PRO A 638 -24.75 35.53 -1.70
C PRO A 638 -23.76 36.50 -1.05
N GLN A 639 -24.15 37.77 -0.94
CA GLN A 639 -23.40 38.72 -0.12
C GLN A 639 -23.38 38.24 1.34
N LYS A 640 -22.25 38.46 2.03
CA LYS A 640 -22.06 38.10 3.45
C LYS A 640 -22.14 36.60 3.77
N LEU A 641 -21.98 35.71 2.77
CA LEU A 641 -22.15 34.27 2.94
C LEU A 641 -21.32 33.68 4.09
N PHE A 642 -20.11 34.21 4.32
CA PHE A 642 -19.16 33.73 5.32
C PHE A 642 -18.91 34.69 6.49
N ASP A 643 -19.68 35.79 6.60
CA ASP A 643 -19.45 36.88 7.58
C ASP A 643 -19.47 36.44 9.05
N LYS A 644 -20.08 35.30 9.35
CA LYS A 644 -20.26 34.76 10.71
C LYS A 644 -19.37 33.55 11.00
N ASN A 645 -18.43 33.24 10.12
CA ASN A 645 -17.52 32.09 10.22
C ASN A 645 -16.06 32.57 10.36
N ASP A 646 -15.79 33.34 11.41
CA ASP A 646 -14.51 34.02 11.66
C ASP A 646 -13.32 33.08 11.94
N VAL A 647 -13.58 31.85 12.37
CA VAL A 647 -12.56 30.82 12.66
C VAL A 647 -12.23 29.90 11.48
N VAL A 648 -12.71 30.20 10.28
CA VAL A 648 -12.39 29.43 9.06
C VAL A 648 -10.90 29.58 8.75
N VAL A 649 -10.22 28.45 8.54
CA VAL A 649 -8.80 28.40 8.19
C VAL A 649 -8.56 28.10 6.71
N THR A 650 -9.54 27.54 6.00
CA THR A 650 -9.36 27.17 4.59
C THR A 650 -10.66 27.23 3.78
N PHE A 651 -10.51 27.69 2.53
CA PHE A 651 -11.52 27.70 1.48
C PHE A 651 -11.11 26.83 0.28
N HIS A 652 -10.26 25.83 0.48
CA HIS A 652 -9.70 25.01 -0.60
C HIS A 652 -10.80 24.49 -1.53
N SER A 653 -10.71 24.83 -2.81
CA SER A 653 -11.63 24.39 -3.87
C SER A 653 -13.12 24.63 -3.59
N THR A 654 -13.49 25.60 -2.73
CA THR A 654 -14.88 25.81 -2.28
C THR A 654 -15.88 25.95 -3.43
N PHE A 655 -15.50 26.69 -4.49
CA PHE A 655 -16.30 26.90 -5.71
C PHE A 655 -15.64 26.30 -6.96
N PHE A 656 -14.66 25.41 -6.82
CA PHE A 656 -13.98 24.75 -7.95
C PHE A 656 -15.00 24.21 -8.97
N GLY A 657 -14.89 24.58 -10.24
CA GLY A 657 -15.76 24.10 -11.32
C GLY A 657 -17.20 24.64 -11.27
N CYS A 658 -17.47 25.72 -10.53
CA CYS A 658 -18.77 26.42 -10.56
C CYS A 658 -18.87 27.33 -11.80
N LYS A 659 -19.02 26.70 -12.97
CA LYS A 659 -18.90 27.37 -14.28
C LYS A 659 -19.91 28.49 -14.53
N SER A 660 -21.05 28.54 -13.83
CA SER A 660 -22.10 29.56 -14.01
C SER A 660 -22.01 30.79 -13.08
N ILE A 661 -21.06 30.84 -12.14
CA ILE A 661 -20.91 32.01 -11.26
C ILE A 661 -20.38 33.18 -12.08
N THR A 662 -21.10 34.31 -12.08
CA THR A 662 -20.74 35.48 -12.91
C THR A 662 -19.92 36.54 -12.17
N ALA A 663 -20.03 36.60 -10.84
CA ALA A 663 -19.36 37.60 -10.02
C ALA A 663 -19.04 37.09 -8.61
N ILE A 664 -17.94 37.60 -8.05
CA ILE A 664 -17.57 37.44 -6.65
C ILE A 664 -18.11 38.67 -5.89
N PRO A 665 -18.85 38.50 -4.77
CA PRO A 665 -19.30 39.62 -3.96
C PRO A 665 -18.13 40.40 -3.34
N THR A 666 -18.22 41.73 -3.33
CA THR A 666 -17.28 42.58 -2.58
C THR A 666 -17.31 42.22 -1.10
N GLY A 667 -16.11 42.08 -0.50
CA GLY A 667 -15.94 41.74 0.91
C GLY A 667 -16.32 40.31 1.29
N LEU A 668 -16.39 39.37 0.33
CA LEU A 668 -16.79 37.98 0.57
C LEU A 668 -16.02 37.30 1.72
N PHE A 669 -14.73 37.62 1.87
CA PHE A 669 -13.82 37.00 2.84
C PHE A 669 -13.39 37.95 3.99
N ASP A 670 -13.95 39.16 4.07
CA ASP A 670 -13.49 40.23 5.00
C ASP A 670 -13.53 39.84 6.48
N LYS A 671 -14.37 38.88 6.84
CA LYS A 671 -14.56 38.41 8.23
C LYS A 671 -13.80 37.13 8.54
N ASN A 672 -13.18 36.49 7.55
CA ASN A 672 -12.48 35.21 7.71
C ASN A 672 -10.98 35.45 7.89
N VAL A 673 -10.61 36.19 8.93
CA VAL A 673 -9.23 36.67 9.15
C VAL A 673 -8.23 35.56 9.46
N ALA A 674 -8.72 34.38 9.87
CA ALA A 674 -7.89 33.21 10.19
C ALA A 674 -7.55 32.31 8.98
N VAL A 675 -7.99 32.67 7.77
CA VAL A 675 -7.76 31.86 6.56
C VAL A 675 -6.29 31.88 6.19
N THR A 676 -5.74 30.69 5.94
CA THR A 676 -4.38 30.49 5.45
C THR A 676 -4.33 29.98 4.01
N ILE A 677 -5.42 29.39 3.50
CA ILE A 677 -5.44 28.65 2.23
C ILE A 677 -6.62 29.06 1.34
N PHE A 678 -6.32 29.54 0.14
CA PHE A 678 -7.28 29.81 -0.95
C PHE A 678 -7.05 28.94 -2.20
N VAL A 679 -6.31 27.85 -2.08
CA VAL A 679 -5.99 26.91 -3.17
C VAL A 679 -7.24 26.51 -3.96
N GLY A 680 -7.24 26.75 -5.27
CA GLY A 680 -8.30 26.33 -6.18
C GLY A 680 -9.70 26.91 -5.92
N THR A 681 -9.83 27.94 -5.06
CA THR A 681 -11.14 28.41 -4.56
C THR A 681 -12.14 28.70 -5.68
N PHE A 682 -11.70 29.33 -6.77
CA PHE A 682 -12.50 29.64 -7.95
C PHE A 682 -11.97 28.97 -9.23
N PHE A 683 -11.12 27.94 -9.12
CA PHE A 683 -10.60 27.22 -10.27
C PHE A 683 -11.76 26.76 -11.18
N ASP A 684 -11.64 26.90 -12.51
CA ASP A 684 -12.66 26.55 -13.51
C ASP A 684 -14.04 27.22 -13.27
N CYS A 685 -14.06 28.41 -12.66
CA CYS A 685 -15.22 29.30 -12.64
C CYS A 685 -15.26 30.17 -13.91
N ALA A 686 -15.45 29.53 -15.07
CA ALA A 686 -15.26 30.14 -16.38
C ALA A 686 -16.10 31.42 -16.66
N SER A 687 -17.20 31.65 -15.93
CA SER A 687 -18.09 32.82 -16.11
C SER A 687 -17.73 34.04 -15.25
N ILE A 688 -16.79 33.95 -14.30
CA ILE A 688 -16.41 35.09 -13.47
C ILE A 688 -15.72 36.15 -14.35
N ALA A 689 -16.29 37.35 -14.40
CA ALA A 689 -15.77 38.43 -15.26
C ALA A 689 -14.89 39.45 -14.51
N VAL A 690 -15.11 39.61 -13.21
CA VAL A 690 -14.50 40.67 -12.38
C VAL A 690 -14.07 40.08 -11.04
N ILE A 691 -12.82 40.35 -10.66
CA ILE A 691 -12.32 40.17 -9.29
C ILE A 691 -12.59 41.48 -8.52
N PRO A 692 -13.24 41.46 -7.35
CA PRO A 692 -13.44 42.66 -6.54
C PRO A 692 -12.12 43.25 -6.04
N THR A 693 -12.02 44.58 -6.03
CA THR A 693 -10.93 45.30 -5.34
C THR A 693 -10.92 44.94 -3.85
N GLY A 694 -9.74 44.65 -3.31
CA GLY A 694 -9.53 44.33 -1.90
C GLY A 694 -10.09 42.97 -1.45
N LEU A 695 -10.33 42.02 -2.37
CA LEU A 695 -10.93 40.71 -2.07
C LEU A 695 -10.23 39.94 -0.94
N PHE A 696 -8.90 40.10 -0.80
CA PHE A 696 -8.08 39.38 0.19
C PHE A 696 -7.44 40.29 1.26
N ASP A 697 -7.81 41.57 1.32
CA ASP A 697 -7.16 42.58 2.19
C ASP A 697 -7.21 42.26 3.69
N LYS A 698 -8.18 41.44 4.11
CA LYS A 698 -8.39 41.06 5.52
C LYS A 698 -7.84 39.68 5.86
N ASN A 699 -7.35 38.93 4.87
CA ASN A 699 -6.86 37.56 5.04
C ASN A 699 -5.31 37.58 5.11
N VAL A 700 -4.77 38.27 6.10
CA VAL A 700 -3.32 38.56 6.19
C VAL A 700 -2.46 37.31 6.42
N ALA A 701 -3.04 36.25 6.98
CA ALA A 701 -2.36 34.98 7.27
C ALA A 701 -2.34 33.99 6.09
N VAL A 702 -2.75 34.42 4.89
CA VAL A 702 -2.76 33.54 3.71
C VAL A 702 -1.33 33.24 3.28
N THR A 703 -1.03 31.96 3.16
CA THR A 703 0.26 31.48 2.67
C THR A 703 0.19 30.95 1.24
N ASN A 704 -1.00 30.57 0.74
CA ASN A 704 -1.10 29.85 -0.52
C ASN A 704 -2.33 30.21 -1.37
N PHE A 705 -2.09 30.64 -2.61
CA PHE A 705 -3.08 30.99 -3.64
C PHE A 705 -3.07 30.05 -4.86
N LEU A 706 -2.44 28.87 -4.78
CA LEU A 706 -2.26 27.95 -5.90
C LEU A 706 -3.57 27.73 -6.66
N GLY A 707 -3.60 28.13 -7.94
CA GLY A 707 -4.76 27.95 -8.82
C GLY A 707 -6.03 28.68 -8.40
N ALA A 708 -5.97 29.71 -7.54
CA ALA A 708 -7.15 30.37 -6.99
C ALA A 708 -8.15 30.87 -8.06
N PHE A 709 -7.65 31.33 -9.22
CA PHE A 709 -8.45 31.79 -10.36
C PHE A 709 -8.13 31.05 -11.66
N ALA A 710 -7.47 29.88 -11.61
CA ALA A 710 -7.15 29.15 -12.82
C ALA A 710 -8.41 28.78 -13.62
N ASP A 711 -8.31 28.79 -14.94
CA ASP A 711 -9.37 28.53 -15.90
C ASP A 711 -10.62 29.43 -15.70
N CYS A 712 -10.46 30.59 -15.05
CA CYS A 712 -11.47 31.65 -15.05
C CYS A 712 -11.39 32.45 -16.38
N GLU A 713 -11.87 31.84 -17.46
CA GLU A 713 -11.69 32.33 -18.83
C GLU A 713 -12.32 33.71 -19.12
N SER A 714 -13.25 34.16 -18.27
CA SER A 714 -13.97 35.44 -18.45
C SER A 714 -13.34 36.64 -17.75
N ILE A 715 -12.33 36.45 -16.89
CA ILE A 715 -11.69 37.56 -16.16
C ILE A 715 -10.97 38.47 -17.15
N THR A 716 -11.28 39.77 -17.09
CA THR A 716 -10.75 40.78 -18.03
C THR A 716 -9.58 41.60 -17.47
N ALA A 717 -9.48 41.71 -16.14
CA ALA A 717 -8.47 42.49 -15.47
C ALA A 717 -8.21 41.96 -14.05
N ILE A 718 -6.99 42.15 -13.58
CA ILE A 718 -6.59 41.92 -12.18
C ILE A 718 -6.68 43.28 -11.45
N PRO A 719 -7.34 43.38 -10.30
CA PRO A 719 -7.38 44.60 -9.51
C PRO A 719 -5.99 45.03 -9.02
N THR A 720 -5.73 46.33 -8.98
CA THR A 720 -4.52 46.86 -8.34
C THR A 720 -4.55 46.55 -6.85
N GLY A 721 -3.42 46.10 -6.31
CA GLY A 721 -3.25 45.79 -4.90
C GLY A 721 -3.94 44.50 -4.42
N LEU A 722 -4.30 43.58 -5.33
CA LEU A 722 -5.04 42.36 -5.00
C LEU A 722 -4.36 41.51 -3.89
N PHE A 723 -3.03 41.52 -3.82
CA PHE A 723 -2.24 40.71 -2.88
C PHE A 723 -1.41 41.55 -1.87
N ASP A 724 -1.60 42.87 -1.81
CA ASP A 724 -0.77 43.80 -1.01
C ASP A 724 -0.78 43.52 0.50
N LYS A 725 -1.75 42.74 0.98
CA LYS A 725 -1.93 42.42 2.42
C LYS A 725 -1.59 40.96 2.76
N ASN A 726 -1.21 40.15 1.77
CA ASN A 726 -0.93 38.73 1.96
C ASN A 726 0.59 38.49 1.94
N THR A 727 1.31 39.06 2.91
CA THR A 727 2.78 39.09 2.91
C THR A 727 3.43 37.73 3.15
N GLU A 728 2.68 36.78 3.72
CA GLU A 728 3.15 35.42 4.06
C GLU A 728 3.01 34.41 2.90
N VAL A 729 2.65 34.86 1.69
CA VAL A 729 2.44 33.97 0.54
C VAL A 729 3.77 33.38 0.05
N ASP A 730 3.84 32.05 -0.04
CA ASP A 730 5.02 31.32 -0.52
C ASP A 730 4.94 30.94 -2.01
N SER A 731 3.74 30.91 -2.59
CA SER A 731 3.51 30.44 -3.96
C SER A 731 2.29 31.09 -4.61
N PHE A 732 2.48 31.50 -5.87
CA PHE A 732 1.43 31.94 -6.80
C PHE A 732 1.23 30.97 -7.96
N GLY A 733 1.72 29.74 -7.85
CA GLY A 733 1.63 28.77 -8.93
C GLY A 733 0.21 28.62 -9.49
N VAL A 734 0.08 28.57 -10.81
CA VAL A 734 -1.20 28.32 -11.51
C VAL A 734 -2.27 29.42 -11.25
N THR A 735 -2.00 30.51 -10.49
CA THR A 735 -3.05 31.40 -9.95
C THR A 735 -3.99 31.96 -11.01
N PHE A 736 -3.46 32.40 -12.16
CA PHE A 736 -4.22 32.93 -13.29
C PHE A 736 -4.07 32.07 -14.56
N CYS A 737 -3.59 30.81 -14.42
CA CYS A 737 -3.45 29.91 -15.56
C CYS A 737 -4.78 29.78 -16.31
N GLY A 738 -4.77 29.88 -17.64
CA GLY A 738 -5.99 29.78 -18.46
C GLY A 738 -6.89 31.02 -18.45
N CYS A 739 -6.53 32.12 -17.80
CA CYS A 739 -7.28 33.38 -17.85
C CYS A 739 -7.10 34.13 -19.19
N LYS A 740 -7.73 33.61 -20.24
CA LYS A 740 -7.54 34.01 -21.65
C LYS A 740 -7.85 35.47 -21.99
N LYS A 741 -8.57 36.22 -21.14
CA LYS A 741 -9.04 37.59 -21.42
C LYS A 741 -8.34 38.71 -20.63
N ILE A 742 -7.40 38.37 -19.75
CA ILE A 742 -6.60 39.37 -19.01
C ILE A 742 -5.70 40.10 -20.00
N LYS A 743 -5.85 41.43 -20.10
CA LYS A 743 -5.07 42.25 -21.04
C LYS A 743 -3.79 42.83 -20.45
N ALA A 744 -3.79 43.13 -19.15
CA ALA A 744 -2.69 43.79 -18.48
C ALA A 744 -2.51 43.22 -17.08
N ILE A 745 -1.25 43.13 -16.66
CA ILE A 745 -0.86 42.83 -15.29
C ILE A 745 -0.71 44.17 -14.56
N PRO A 746 -1.34 44.37 -13.38
CA PRO A 746 -1.13 45.58 -12.60
C PRO A 746 0.36 45.76 -12.23
N PRO A 747 0.91 46.98 -12.36
CA PRO A 747 2.20 47.30 -11.75
C PRO A 747 2.17 46.97 -10.26
N LYS A 748 3.26 46.43 -9.72
CA LYS A 748 3.41 46.06 -8.30
C LYS A 748 2.50 44.92 -7.81
N LEU A 749 1.90 44.11 -8.69
CA LEU A 749 0.98 43.02 -8.30
C LEU A 749 1.55 42.10 -7.20
N PHE A 750 2.85 41.81 -7.21
CA PHE A 750 3.53 40.93 -6.25
C PHE A 750 4.51 41.66 -5.31
N TYR A 751 4.44 42.99 -5.23
CA TYR A 751 5.50 43.82 -4.61
C TYR A 751 5.63 43.60 -3.09
N GLU A 752 4.53 43.28 -2.41
CA GLU A 752 4.51 43.06 -0.96
C GLU A 752 4.70 41.56 -0.57
N ASN A 753 4.83 40.66 -1.56
CA ASN A 753 4.91 39.22 -1.33
C ASN A 753 6.38 38.72 -1.39
N CYS A 754 7.21 39.24 -0.48
CA CYS A 754 8.67 39.01 -0.52
C CYS A 754 9.07 37.53 -0.34
N ASP A 755 8.24 36.74 0.35
CA ASP A 755 8.52 35.34 0.70
C ASP A 755 8.17 34.33 -0.41
N VAL A 756 7.70 34.82 -1.57
CA VAL A 756 7.31 33.95 -2.69
C VAL A 756 8.53 33.23 -3.26
N THR A 757 8.41 31.90 -3.36
CA THR A 757 9.44 31.02 -3.92
C THR A 757 9.07 30.48 -5.31
N ASP A 758 7.78 30.45 -5.67
CA ASP A 758 7.30 29.74 -6.85
C ASP A 758 6.22 30.51 -7.65
N PHE A 759 6.50 30.73 -8.95
CA PHE A 759 5.60 31.31 -9.95
C PHE A 759 5.19 30.33 -11.05
N LEU A 760 5.39 29.02 -10.87
CA LEU A 760 5.06 27.96 -11.83
C LEU A 760 3.72 28.20 -12.52
N THR A 761 3.70 28.37 -13.84
CA THR A 761 2.48 28.50 -14.67
C THR A 761 1.53 29.65 -14.29
N THR A 762 1.98 30.65 -13.52
CA THR A 762 1.09 31.70 -12.95
C THR A 762 0.20 32.36 -13.99
N PHE A 763 0.73 32.69 -15.16
CA PHE A 763 0.01 33.29 -16.30
C PHE A 763 -0.03 32.37 -17.53
N TYR A 764 0.21 31.06 -17.37
CA TYR A 764 0.18 30.11 -18.50
C TYR A 764 -1.17 30.22 -19.24
N GLY A 765 -1.14 30.41 -20.57
CA GLY A 765 -2.35 30.47 -21.38
C GLY A 765 -3.13 31.78 -21.27
N CYS A 766 -2.57 32.83 -20.66
CA CYS A 766 -3.13 34.18 -20.66
C CYS A 766 -2.90 34.89 -22.00
N LYS A 767 -3.55 34.38 -23.06
CA LYS A 767 -3.31 34.78 -24.46
C LYS A 767 -3.54 36.26 -24.78
N ALA A 768 -4.25 36.99 -23.91
CA ALA A 768 -4.59 38.39 -24.12
C ALA A 768 -3.60 39.40 -23.50
N ILE A 769 -2.62 38.96 -22.70
CA ILE A 769 -1.68 39.88 -22.04
C ILE A 769 -0.81 40.59 -23.07
N GLU A 770 -0.85 41.92 -23.09
CA GLU A 770 -0.18 42.75 -24.10
C GLU A 770 1.22 43.19 -23.64
N GLU A 771 1.42 43.37 -22.34
CA GLU A 771 2.69 43.82 -21.75
C GLU A 771 2.91 43.25 -20.35
N ILE A 772 4.19 43.11 -19.98
CA ILE A 772 4.63 42.81 -18.62
C ILE A 772 5.07 44.15 -17.99
N PRO A 773 4.61 44.50 -16.78
CA PRO A 773 5.06 45.70 -16.09
C PRO A 773 6.56 45.66 -15.75
N THR A 774 7.21 46.83 -15.80
CA THR A 774 8.57 46.98 -15.26
C THR A 774 8.57 46.70 -13.75
N GLY A 775 9.60 46.00 -13.27
CA GLY A 775 9.79 45.67 -11.86
C GLY A 775 8.74 44.73 -11.27
N LEU A 776 8.01 43.94 -12.09
CA LEU A 776 6.97 43.02 -11.62
C LEU A 776 7.44 42.06 -10.51
N PHE A 777 8.70 41.61 -10.59
CA PHE A 777 9.29 40.62 -9.67
C PHE A 777 10.41 41.18 -8.76
N ASP A 778 10.60 42.51 -8.70
CA ASP A 778 11.74 43.15 -8.02
C ASP A 778 11.87 42.82 -6.52
N LYS A 779 10.75 42.47 -5.88
CA LYS A 779 10.67 42.19 -4.44
C LYS A 779 10.61 40.71 -4.10
N ASN A 780 10.46 39.82 -5.08
CA ASN A 780 10.36 38.39 -4.86
C ASN A 780 11.75 37.75 -4.95
N THR A 781 12.65 38.14 -4.03
CA THR A 781 14.08 37.73 -4.08
C THR A 781 14.28 36.24 -3.82
N GLU A 782 13.33 35.61 -3.14
CA GLU A 782 13.35 34.18 -2.78
C GLU A 782 12.86 33.24 -3.89
N VAL A 783 12.46 33.77 -5.05
CA VAL A 783 11.96 32.95 -6.16
C VAL A 783 13.03 32.00 -6.68
N ILE A 784 12.69 30.72 -6.72
CA ILE A 784 13.52 29.66 -7.29
C ILE A 784 12.98 29.14 -8.64
N ASN A 785 11.70 29.39 -8.96
CA ASN A 785 11.02 28.75 -10.08
C ASN A 785 10.13 29.72 -10.88
N PHE A 786 10.48 29.93 -12.16
CA PHE A 786 9.67 30.66 -13.14
C PHE A 786 9.12 29.77 -14.26
N ARG A 787 9.19 28.44 -14.10
CA ARG A 787 8.78 27.49 -15.14
C ARG A 787 7.38 27.81 -15.68
N GLU A 788 7.26 27.88 -17.01
CA GLU A 788 6.00 28.07 -17.74
C GLU A 788 5.19 29.33 -17.34
N THR A 789 5.79 30.31 -16.65
CA THR A 789 5.06 31.46 -16.07
C THR A 789 4.24 32.23 -17.10
N PHE A 790 4.81 32.53 -18.27
CA PHE A 790 4.18 33.27 -19.36
C PHE A 790 3.95 32.41 -20.61
N ARG A 791 3.98 31.08 -20.47
CA ARG A 791 3.75 30.17 -21.61
C ARG A 791 2.44 30.50 -22.31
N GLU A 792 2.41 30.43 -23.65
CA GLU A 792 1.26 30.78 -24.49
C GLU A 792 0.69 32.20 -24.27
N CYS A 793 1.50 33.16 -23.80
CA CYS A 793 1.10 34.58 -23.77
C CYS A 793 1.34 35.25 -25.13
N ASP A 794 0.48 34.93 -26.09
CA ASP A 794 0.65 35.26 -27.52
C ASP A 794 0.80 36.75 -27.87
N LYS A 795 0.27 37.65 -27.03
CA LYS A 795 0.24 39.09 -27.34
C LYS A 795 1.41 39.91 -26.78
N ILE A 796 2.26 39.30 -25.95
CA ILE A 796 3.43 39.99 -25.40
C ILE A 796 4.42 40.27 -26.53
N LYS A 797 4.72 41.55 -26.78
CA LYS A 797 5.63 41.96 -27.86
C LYS A 797 7.09 42.07 -27.44
N ALA A 798 7.33 42.46 -26.20
CA ALA A 798 8.66 42.66 -25.65
C ALA A 798 8.67 42.34 -24.16
N ILE A 799 9.80 41.86 -23.68
CA ILE A 799 10.07 41.70 -22.24
C ILE A 799 10.65 43.03 -21.71
N PRO A 800 10.25 43.52 -20.52
CA PRO A 800 10.87 44.68 -19.90
C PRO A 800 12.35 44.44 -19.56
N PRO A 801 13.24 45.45 -19.73
CA PRO A 801 14.58 45.38 -19.17
C PRO A 801 14.53 45.14 -17.66
N GLU A 802 15.55 44.46 -17.12
CA GLU A 802 15.74 44.23 -15.69
C GLU A 802 14.65 43.36 -15.01
N LEU A 803 13.74 42.72 -15.76
CA LEU A 803 12.59 41.96 -15.21
C LEU A 803 12.98 40.92 -14.15
N PHE A 804 14.14 40.25 -14.31
CA PHE A 804 14.60 39.17 -13.43
C PHE A 804 15.86 39.53 -12.62
N ASP A 805 16.31 40.79 -12.63
CA ASP A 805 17.59 41.20 -12.06
C ASP A 805 17.71 40.95 -10.55
N LYS A 806 16.58 40.98 -9.84
CA LYS A 806 16.51 40.80 -8.39
C LYS A 806 16.27 39.35 -7.95
N ASN A 807 15.95 38.46 -8.87
CA ASN A 807 15.62 37.05 -8.56
C ASN A 807 16.87 36.17 -8.67
N THR A 808 17.87 36.42 -7.82
CA THR A 808 19.19 35.75 -7.91
C THR A 808 19.14 34.27 -7.55
N ASN A 809 18.08 33.82 -6.87
CA ASN A 809 17.89 32.45 -6.40
C ASN A 809 17.24 31.51 -7.44
N VAL A 810 16.87 32.03 -8.62
CA VAL A 810 16.18 31.25 -9.65
C VAL A 810 17.02 30.07 -10.13
N ALA A 811 16.45 28.88 -10.07
CA ALA A 811 17.06 27.63 -10.54
C ALA A 811 16.63 27.26 -11.97
N THR A 812 15.46 27.70 -12.44
CA THR A 812 14.93 27.33 -13.77
C THR A 812 14.06 28.40 -14.41
N PHE A 813 14.24 28.58 -15.72
CA PHE A 813 13.35 29.33 -16.62
C PHE A 813 12.68 28.43 -17.66
N GLU A 814 12.64 27.11 -17.43
CA GLU A 814 12.08 26.13 -18.36
C GLU A 814 10.71 26.59 -18.90
N SER A 815 10.60 26.67 -20.23
CA SER A 815 9.36 27.03 -20.93
C SER A 815 8.71 28.38 -20.52
N THR A 816 9.44 29.30 -19.87
CA THR A 816 8.86 30.53 -19.29
C THR A 816 8.07 31.36 -20.31
N PHE A 817 8.56 31.50 -21.54
CA PHE A 817 7.94 32.23 -22.64
C PHE A 817 7.64 31.30 -23.84
N GLU A 818 7.54 29.99 -23.61
CA GLU A 818 7.21 29.03 -24.67
C GLU A 818 5.88 29.42 -25.33
N HIS A 819 5.81 29.38 -26.66
CA HIS A 819 4.66 29.80 -27.46
C HIS A 819 4.22 31.26 -27.26
N CYS A 820 5.09 32.18 -26.84
CA CYS A 820 4.82 33.62 -26.92
C CYS A 820 4.97 34.13 -28.36
N THR A 821 3.99 33.82 -29.22
CA THR A 821 4.08 34.04 -30.67
C THR A 821 4.26 35.51 -31.10
N GLY A 822 3.80 36.47 -30.30
CA GLY A 822 3.99 37.91 -30.55
C GLY A 822 5.33 38.49 -30.09
N LEU A 823 6.15 37.73 -29.37
CA LEU A 823 7.39 38.22 -28.77
C LEU A 823 8.44 38.46 -29.87
N SER A 824 8.73 39.73 -30.17
CA SER A 824 9.67 40.11 -31.22
C SER A 824 11.01 40.62 -30.71
N LYS A 825 11.09 41.00 -29.42
CA LYS A 825 12.30 41.58 -28.81
C LYS A 825 12.56 41.05 -27.41
N ILE A 826 13.79 40.60 -27.19
CA ILE A 826 14.35 40.27 -25.87
C ILE A 826 15.34 41.38 -25.46
N PRO A 827 15.27 41.94 -24.24
CA PRO A 827 16.25 42.90 -23.72
C PRO A 827 17.66 42.34 -23.61
N ASP A 828 18.64 43.23 -23.68
CA ASP A 828 20.03 42.92 -23.38
C ASP A 828 20.15 42.50 -21.90
N CYS A 829 21.03 41.54 -21.60
CA CYS A 829 21.35 41.11 -20.24
C CYS A 829 20.18 40.55 -19.40
N LEU A 830 19.06 40.10 -20.00
CA LEU A 830 17.85 39.68 -19.27
C LEU A 830 18.11 38.67 -18.13
N PHE A 831 19.04 37.72 -18.31
CA PHE A 831 19.33 36.67 -17.31
C PHE A 831 20.65 36.87 -16.55
N LYS A 832 21.26 38.05 -16.65
CA LYS A 832 22.64 38.32 -16.20
C LYS A 832 22.90 38.02 -14.73
N PHE A 833 21.90 38.20 -13.88
CA PHE A 833 22.03 38.04 -12.43
C PHE A 833 21.49 36.70 -11.90
N ASN A 834 20.92 35.84 -12.77
CA ASN A 834 20.35 34.55 -12.39
C ASN A 834 21.42 33.43 -12.47
N SER A 835 22.50 33.59 -11.70
CA SER A 835 23.68 32.71 -11.79
C SER A 835 23.45 31.25 -11.33
N LEU A 836 22.34 30.99 -10.64
CA LEU A 836 21.95 29.66 -10.15
C LEU A 836 21.09 28.85 -11.12
N VAL A 837 20.76 29.40 -12.30
CA VAL A 837 19.94 28.70 -13.30
C VAL A 837 20.69 27.49 -13.85
N THR A 838 20.09 26.31 -13.73
CA THR A 838 20.61 25.06 -14.27
C THR A 838 20.03 24.73 -15.64
N THR A 839 18.88 25.29 -16.04
CA THR A 839 18.27 25.00 -17.34
C THR A 839 17.48 26.17 -17.92
N PHE A 840 17.63 26.36 -19.23
CA PHE A 840 16.83 27.27 -20.06
C PHE A 840 15.97 26.48 -21.08
N LYS A 841 15.76 25.18 -20.85
CA LYS A 841 15.02 24.31 -21.75
C LYS A 841 13.71 24.95 -22.21
N SER A 842 13.50 25.00 -23.52
CA SER A 842 12.27 25.52 -24.15
C SER A 842 11.87 26.96 -23.78
N THR A 843 12.74 27.77 -23.14
CA THR A 843 12.38 29.10 -22.58
C THR A 843 11.65 30.00 -23.58
N PHE A 844 12.09 30.04 -24.84
CA PHE A 844 11.51 30.82 -25.93
C PHE A 844 11.03 29.94 -27.09
N GLU A 845 10.80 28.66 -26.85
CA GLU A 845 10.34 27.73 -27.88
C GLU A 845 9.09 28.29 -28.56
N HIS A 846 9.05 28.26 -29.90
CA HIS A 846 7.96 28.76 -30.74
C HIS A 846 7.61 30.25 -30.57
N CYS A 847 8.57 31.10 -30.19
CA CYS A 847 8.45 32.57 -30.29
C CYS A 847 8.64 33.04 -31.75
N THR A 848 7.63 32.83 -32.59
CA THR A 848 7.73 33.02 -34.05
C THR A 848 7.89 34.47 -34.53
N ALA A 849 7.65 35.47 -33.69
CA ALA A 849 7.93 36.87 -34.02
C ALA A 849 9.37 37.32 -33.71
N LEU A 850 10.18 36.49 -33.04
CA LEU A 850 11.51 36.87 -32.56
C LEU A 850 12.49 36.98 -33.73
N GLU A 851 13.04 38.18 -33.97
CA GLU A 851 13.94 38.45 -35.11
C GLU A 851 15.42 38.37 -34.75
N ALA A 852 15.75 38.77 -33.52
CA ALA A 852 17.14 38.86 -33.05
C ALA A 852 17.29 38.58 -31.56
N ILE A 853 18.48 38.10 -31.18
CA ILE A 853 18.92 37.96 -29.78
C ILE A 853 20.20 38.76 -29.51
N CYS A 854 20.44 39.11 -28.24
CA CYS A 854 21.59 39.88 -27.79
C CYS A 854 22.75 38.96 -27.35
N PRO A 855 24.03 39.31 -27.62
CA PRO A 855 25.19 38.53 -27.16
C PRO A 855 25.30 38.41 -25.62
N TYR A 856 24.67 39.31 -24.87
CA TYR A 856 24.74 39.34 -23.41
C TYR A 856 23.54 38.67 -22.72
N LEU A 857 22.66 38.00 -23.47
CA LEU A 857 21.42 37.44 -22.94
C LEU A 857 21.65 36.49 -21.74
N PHE A 858 22.64 35.59 -21.86
CA PHE A 858 23.00 34.60 -20.84
C PHE A 858 24.32 34.93 -20.11
N GLU A 859 24.68 36.22 -20.02
CA GLU A 859 25.91 36.64 -19.34
C GLU A 859 25.93 36.09 -17.90
N ARG A 860 27.05 35.50 -17.44
CA ARG A 860 27.23 34.97 -16.07
C ARG A 860 26.40 33.72 -15.70
N ASN A 861 25.62 33.11 -16.60
CA ASN A 861 24.96 31.82 -16.32
C ASN A 861 25.93 30.64 -16.55
N CYS A 862 26.89 30.44 -15.64
CA CYS A 862 28.03 29.51 -15.82
C CYS A 862 27.74 28.04 -15.52
N ILE A 863 26.64 27.72 -14.83
CA ILE A 863 26.31 26.37 -14.36
C ILE A 863 25.18 25.70 -15.15
N VAL A 864 24.71 26.32 -16.24
CA VAL A 864 23.63 25.76 -17.07
C VAL A 864 24.03 24.39 -17.58
N GLU A 865 23.13 23.42 -17.41
CA GLU A 865 23.24 22.02 -17.81
C GLU A 865 22.50 21.74 -19.13
N SER A 866 21.48 22.54 -19.48
CA SER A 866 20.71 22.35 -20.72
C SER A 866 20.17 23.66 -21.31
N PHE A 867 20.37 23.82 -22.62
CA PHE A 867 19.70 24.79 -23.50
C PHE A 867 18.74 24.11 -24.50
N GLU A 868 18.39 22.85 -24.27
CA GLU A 868 17.53 22.05 -25.16
C GLU A 868 16.29 22.85 -25.60
N ARG A 869 16.08 22.99 -26.91
CA ARG A 869 14.90 23.66 -27.49
C ARG A 869 14.67 25.13 -27.09
N THR A 870 15.64 25.82 -26.49
CA THR A 870 15.47 27.19 -25.99
C THR A 870 14.84 28.14 -27.02
N PHE A 871 15.22 28.04 -28.30
CA PHE A 871 14.68 28.83 -29.42
C PHE A 871 14.07 27.95 -30.51
N TYR A 872 13.69 26.70 -30.19
CA TYR A 872 13.14 25.77 -31.18
C TYR A 872 11.92 26.39 -31.88
N GLY A 873 11.86 26.33 -33.20
CA GLY A 873 10.74 26.83 -33.98
C GLY A 873 10.57 28.36 -34.00
N CYS A 874 11.58 29.13 -33.57
CA CYS A 874 11.62 30.59 -33.73
C CYS A 874 11.96 30.95 -35.18
N ASN A 875 10.99 30.78 -36.08
CA ASN A 875 11.19 30.84 -37.53
C ASN A 875 11.60 32.21 -38.11
N LYS A 876 11.48 33.33 -37.37
CA LYS A 876 11.99 34.64 -37.81
C LYS A 876 13.37 34.97 -37.23
N LEU A 877 13.89 34.13 -36.35
CA LEU A 877 15.16 34.38 -35.70
C LEU A 877 16.28 34.16 -36.71
N SER A 878 16.82 35.26 -37.22
CA SER A 878 17.84 35.28 -38.27
C SER A 878 19.12 35.98 -37.83
N ILE A 879 19.09 36.75 -36.73
CA ILE A 879 20.21 37.55 -36.24
C ILE A 879 20.57 37.16 -34.80
N ILE A 880 21.77 36.63 -34.59
CA ILE A 880 22.28 36.31 -33.24
C ILE A 880 23.07 37.49 -32.62
N PHE A 881 23.48 38.47 -33.44
CA PHE A 881 24.32 39.59 -33.01
C PHE A 881 23.91 40.92 -33.66
N LYS A 882 23.54 41.91 -32.84
CA LYS A 882 23.27 43.30 -33.26
C LYS A 882 24.13 44.30 -32.51
N ASP A 883 25.41 43.97 -32.28
CA ASP A 883 26.40 44.92 -31.74
C ASP A 883 27.43 45.27 -32.83
N ASN A 884 27.61 46.55 -33.11
CA ASN A 884 28.56 47.07 -34.10
C ASN A 884 29.98 47.22 -33.52
N ASN A 885 30.27 46.69 -32.32
CA ASN A 885 31.57 46.83 -31.67
C ASN A 885 32.49 45.59 -31.85
N PRO A 886 33.46 45.63 -32.80
CA PRO A 886 34.33 44.50 -33.13
C PRO A 886 35.36 44.13 -32.04
N TYR A 887 35.48 44.91 -30.95
CA TYR A 887 36.46 44.66 -29.87
C TYR A 887 35.92 43.82 -28.71
N ASN A 888 34.62 43.51 -28.68
CA ASN A 888 34.02 42.65 -27.67
C ASN A 888 33.92 41.21 -28.19
N GLY A 889 35.04 40.50 -28.29
CA GLY A 889 35.02 39.05 -28.51
C GLY A 889 34.32 38.36 -27.34
N ARG A 890 33.03 38.04 -27.46
CA ARG A 890 32.24 37.51 -26.34
C ARG A 890 31.26 36.43 -26.79
N LYS A 891 31.24 35.35 -26.02
CA LYS A 891 30.47 34.11 -26.24
C LYS A 891 29.01 34.35 -25.89
N LEU A 892 28.09 33.89 -26.73
CA LEU A 892 26.64 33.91 -26.45
C LEU A 892 26.30 32.99 -25.26
N PHE A 893 26.98 31.85 -25.17
CA PHE A 893 26.84 30.86 -24.10
C PHE A 893 28.08 30.86 -23.20
N SER A 894 27.88 30.65 -21.90
CA SER A 894 28.96 30.61 -20.91
C SER A 894 29.93 29.45 -21.12
N THR A 895 30.93 29.30 -20.25
CA THR A 895 32.02 28.32 -20.37
C THR A 895 31.59 26.85 -20.39
N ASN A 896 30.34 26.51 -20.07
CA ASN A 896 29.84 25.13 -20.02
C ASN A 896 29.31 24.62 -21.38
N VAL A 897 30.22 24.41 -22.34
CA VAL A 897 29.91 23.97 -23.72
C VAL A 897 29.18 22.61 -23.78
N CYS A 898 29.21 21.79 -22.71
CA CYS A 898 28.57 20.47 -22.69
C CYS A 898 27.03 20.54 -22.60
N ALA A 899 26.49 21.66 -22.11
CA ALA A 899 25.05 21.93 -22.07
C ALA A 899 24.46 22.37 -23.42
N TYR A 900 25.33 22.68 -24.38
CA TYR A 900 24.97 23.31 -25.64
C TYR A 900 24.87 22.29 -26.78
N ASN A 901 23.68 22.19 -27.35
CA ASN A 901 23.42 21.44 -28.57
C ASN A 901 22.76 22.39 -29.56
N PHE A 902 23.53 22.90 -30.52
CA PHE A 902 23.06 23.86 -31.52
C PHE A 902 21.77 23.37 -32.19
N ASN A 903 21.78 22.16 -32.76
CA ASN A 903 20.62 21.60 -33.44
C ASN A 903 19.40 21.60 -32.53
N SER A 904 19.52 21.12 -31.29
CA SER A 904 18.38 21.11 -30.39
C SER A 904 17.91 22.52 -29.98
N THR A 905 18.84 23.45 -29.78
CA THR A 905 18.55 24.81 -29.28
C THR A 905 17.84 25.67 -30.32
N PHE A 906 18.17 25.46 -31.59
CA PHE A 906 17.88 26.38 -32.71
C PHE A 906 17.17 25.70 -33.90
N GLU A 907 16.78 24.43 -33.77
CA GLU A 907 16.04 23.73 -34.82
C GLU A 907 14.74 24.47 -35.17
N GLY A 908 14.51 24.70 -36.46
CA GLY A 908 13.37 25.45 -36.96
C GLY A 908 13.54 26.98 -36.95
N CYS A 909 14.73 27.51 -36.67
CA CYS A 909 15.08 28.92 -36.90
C CYS A 909 15.54 29.18 -38.34
N ASP A 910 15.22 30.35 -38.89
CA ASP A 910 15.59 30.76 -40.25
C ASP A 910 16.94 31.49 -40.26
N PHE A 911 17.99 30.78 -39.86
CA PHE A 911 19.34 31.30 -39.99
C PHE A 911 19.76 31.27 -41.45
N ASN A 912 19.64 32.42 -42.11
CA ASN A 912 20.00 32.58 -43.50
C ASN A 912 21.54 32.68 -43.63
N PHE A 913 22.22 31.54 -43.67
CA PHE A 913 23.68 31.47 -43.64
C PHE A 913 24.36 31.76 -45.00
N VAL A 914 23.65 32.03 -46.11
CA VAL A 914 24.29 32.28 -47.42
C VAL A 914 23.55 33.30 -48.32
N ALA A 915 24.38 34.16 -48.94
CA ALA A 915 24.14 35.06 -50.10
C ALA A 915 23.37 36.37 -49.88
N HIS A 916 24.13 37.45 -49.63
CA HIS A 916 23.66 38.81 -49.88
C HIS A 916 23.41 39.04 -51.38
N PRO A 917 22.28 39.69 -51.76
CA PRO A 917 22.19 40.44 -52.99
C PRO A 917 23.02 41.73 -52.83
N THR A 918 23.83 42.01 -53.83
CA THR A 918 24.67 43.20 -53.99
C THR A 918 23.88 44.50 -53.76
N GLN A 919 24.19 45.23 -52.67
CA GLN A 919 24.16 46.71 -52.51
C GLN A 919 24.01 47.21 -51.05
N ILE A 920 24.51 46.47 -50.06
CA ILE A 920 24.80 47.02 -48.73
C ILE A 920 26.29 46.81 -48.46
N THR A 921 27.03 47.90 -48.20
CA THR A 921 28.40 47.85 -47.68
C THR A 921 28.42 47.00 -46.41
N ALA A 922 29.08 45.86 -46.50
CA ALA A 922 28.99 44.73 -45.59
C ALA A 922 29.25 45.09 -44.11
N PRO A 923 28.38 44.71 -43.16
CA PRO A 923 28.84 44.27 -41.85
C PRO A 923 29.66 43.01 -42.05
N ASP A 924 30.83 42.98 -41.44
CA ASP A 924 31.87 41.97 -41.62
C ASP A 924 31.32 40.54 -41.36
N LYS A 925 31.59 39.62 -42.30
CA LYS A 925 31.24 38.19 -42.22
C LYS A 925 32.00 37.44 -41.11
N THR A 926 32.80 38.15 -40.31
CA THR A 926 33.51 37.66 -39.12
C THR A 926 32.66 37.66 -37.85
N ALA A 927 31.42 38.18 -37.86
CA ALA A 927 30.66 38.40 -36.62
C ALA A 927 29.94 37.17 -36.00
N ILE A 928 30.13 35.96 -36.53
CA ILE A 928 29.68 34.70 -35.89
C ILE A 928 30.91 33.91 -35.46
N ILE A 929 31.48 34.25 -34.30
CA ILE A 929 32.56 33.48 -33.66
C ILE A 929 32.02 32.88 -32.36
N ASP A 930 31.23 31.82 -32.49
CA ASP A 930 31.25 30.74 -31.49
C ASP A 930 32.34 29.75 -31.91
N VAL A 931 33.59 30.21 -31.96
CA VAL A 931 34.75 29.35 -32.14
C VAL A 931 35.22 28.96 -30.74
N ILE A 932 35.28 27.65 -30.46
CA ILE A 932 36.14 27.17 -29.38
C ILE A 932 37.56 27.61 -29.77
N THR A 933 38.09 28.66 -29.14
CA THR A 933 39.45 29.12 -29.42
C THR A 933 40.43 27.98 -29.15
N PHE A 934 41.55 27.94 -29.87
CA PHE A 934 42.60 26.91 -29.71
C PHE A 934 43.00 26.67 -28.24
N ARG A 935 43.05 27.75 -27.42
CA ARG A 935 43.28 27.66 -25.97
C ARG A 935 42.16 26.97 -25.19
N GLY A 936 40.91 27.07 -25.63
CA GLY A 936 39.74 26.40 -25.05
C GLY A 936 39.71 24.89 -25.33
N LEU A 937 40.13 24.48 -26.53
CA LEU A 937 40.30 23.06 -26.91
C LEU A 937 41.45 22.40 -26.13
N LEU A 938 42.60 23.08 -26.03
CA LEU A 938 43.77 22.58 -25.30
C LEU A 938 43.49 22.35 -23.80
N ARG A 939 42.65 23.18 -23.17
CA ARG A 939 42.27 23.00 -21.75
C ARG A 939 41.36 21.79 -21.53
N LYS A 940 40.44 21.50 -22.46
CA LYS A 940 39.51 20.37 -22.33
C LYS A 940 40.14 18.99 -22.60
N ARG A 941 41.30 18.94 -23.25
CA ARG A 941 42.11 17.71 -23.44
C ARG A 941 42.53 17.06 -22.11
N ALA A 942 42.61 17.85 -21.03
CA ALA A 942 43.02 17.34 -19.72
C ALA A 942 41.95 16.48 -19.01
N ASP A 943 40.67 16.61 -19.39
CA ASP A 943 39.54 16.04 -18.64
C ASP A 943 38.98 14.73 -19.23
N ASN A 944 39.59 14.21 -20.31
CA ASN A 944 39.29 12.91 -20.96
C ASN A 944 37.82 12.61 -21.36
N ASN A 945 36.92 13.60 -21.32
CA ASN A 945 35.50 13.40 -21.64
C ASN A 945 35.09 14.25 -22.85
N PHE A 946 35.43 13.81 -24.06
CA PHE A 946 35.09 14.54 -25.30
C PHE A 946 34.48 13.62 -26.37
N SER A 947 33.27 13.97 -26.82
CA SER A 947 32.62 13.40 -28.02
C SER A 947 32.64 14.47 -29.12
N MET A 948 33.28 14.18 -30.26
CA MET A 948 33.55 15.12 -31.37
C MET A 948 32.33 15.40 -32.25
N ARG A 949 31.18 14.76 -32.00
CA ARG A 949 30.04 14.69 -32.92
C ARG A 949 29.37 16.02 -33.29
N ARG A 950 29.61 17.13 -32.58
CA ARG A 950 28.98 18.44 -32.85
C ARG A 950 29.90 19.62 -32.51
N MET A 951 31.05 19.74 -33.21
CA MET A 951 31.81 21.00 -33.25
C MET A 951 31.29 21.90 -34.39
N PHE A 952 31.18 23.20 -34.12
CA PHE A 952 30.91 24.24 -35.12
C PHE A 952 32.25 24.89 -35.50
N CYS A 953 32.70 24.74 -36.76
CA CYS A 953 33.89 25.40 -37.27
C CYS A 953 33.56 26.18 -38.55
N ASN A 954 33.67 27.50 -38.50
CA ASN A 954 33.58 28.35 -39.69
C ASN A 954 34.99 28.51 -40.29
N ILE A 955 35.25 27.87 -41.44
CA ILE A 955 36.60 27.81 -42.07
C ILE A 955 36.96 29.12 -42.79
N TYR A 956 36.02 30.05 -42.96
CA TYR A 956 36.27 31.31 -43.68
C TYR A 956 37.38 32.19 -43.05
N SER A 957 37.84 31.88 -41.84
CA SER A 957 38.85 32.65 -41.10
C SER A 957 40.10 31.87 -40.66
N ASN A 958 40.17 30.55 -40.87
CA ASN A 958 41.31 29.73 -40.41
C ASN A 958 41.79 28.83 -41.55
N GLY A 959 42.88 29.22 -42.22
CA GLY A 959 43.47 28.48 -43.33
C GLY A 959 44.28 27.24 -42.95
N GLU A 960 43.94 26.54 -41.86
CA GLU A 960 44.81 25.51 -41.25
C GLU A 960 44.03 24.42 -40.48
N LEU A 961 42.92 23.90 -41.00
CA LEU A 961 42.12 22.86 -40.32
C LEU A 961 42.92 21.56 -40.09
N ALA A 962 43.68 21.13 -41.09
CA ALA A 962 44.51 19.93 -41.04
C ALA A 962 45.60 20.07 -39.97
N HIS A 963 46.30 21.21 -39.97
CA HIS A 963 47.31 21.53 -38.96
C HIS A 963 46.73 21.58 -37.54
N LEU A 964 45.50 22.08 -37.38
CA LEU A 964 44.81 22.12 -36.11
C LEU A 964 44.53 20.71 -35.56
N LEU A 965 44.02 19.81 -36.39
CA LEU A 965 43.67 18.44 -35.99
C LEU A 965 44.92 17.60 -35.73
N PHE A 966 45.94 17.70 -36.59
CA PHE A 966 47.24 17.04 -36.36
C PHE A 966 48.01 17.59 -35.15
N GLY A 967 47.79 18.85 -34.77
CA GLY A 967 48.36 19.42 -33.54
C GLY A 967 47.71 18.90 -32.26
N LEU A 968 46.49 18.36 -32.34
CA LEU A 968 45.73 17.88 -31.20
C LEU A 968 45.80 16.36 -31.05
N TYR A 969 45.86 15.63 -32.16
CA TYR A 969 45.80 14.17 -32.23
C TYR A 969 46.79 13.63 -33.26
N SER A 970 47.26 12.39 -33.08
CA SER A 970 48.02 11.74 -34.13
C SER A 970 47.12 11.40 -35.32
N GLU A 971 47.69 11.32 -36.51
CA GLU A 971 46.98 10.92 -37.74
C GLU A 971 46.27 9.55 -37.57
N GLU A 972 46.86 8.66 -36.78
CA GLU A 972 46.31 7.33 -36.47
C GLU A 972 45.08 7.40 -35.54
N GLU A 973 45.07 8.31 -34.57
CA GLU A 973 43.91 8.57 -33.70
C GLU A 973 42.74 9.18 -34.48
N ILE A 974 43.05 10.09 -35.40
CA ILE A 974 42.07 10.73 -36.30
C ILE A 974 41.49 9.67 -37.24
N GLY A 975 42.33 8.85 -37.87
CA GLY A 975 41.89 7.78 -38.77
C GLY A 975 41.02 6.73 -38.07
N ARG A 976 41.33 6.37 -36.83
CA ARG A 976 40.50 5.44 -36.06
C ARG A 976 39.13 6.04 -35.71
N ALA A 977 39.11 7.31 -35.30
CA ALA A 977 37.88 8.03 -35.02
C ALA A 977 37.00 8.23 -36.27
N ASP A 978 37.62 8.45 -37.44
CA ASP A 978 36.95 8.54 -38.74
C ASP A 978 36.31 7.20 -39.14
N ALA A 979 37.07 6.10 -39.06
CA ALA A 979 36.61 4.75 -39.39
C ALA A 979 35.47 4.26 -38.48
N GLU A 980 35.42 4.72 -37.24
CA GLU A 980 34.38 4.39 -36.26
C GLU A 980 33.16 5.35 -36.33
N GLY A 981 33.15 6.30 -37.27
CA GLY A 981 32.04 7.27 -37.43
C GLY A 981 31.90 8.22 -36.23
N ARG A 982 32.98 8.48 -35.50
CA ARG A 982 33.00 9.41 -34.35
C ARG A 982 33.21 10.87 -34.79
N LEU A 983 33.72 11.08 -36.01
CA LEU A 983 33.94 12.40 -36.61
C LEU A 983 32.71 12.90 -37.42
N THR A 984 31.73 12.04 -37.65
CA THR A 984 30.48 12.35 -38.35
C THR A 984 29.66 13.41 -37.60
N GLY A 985 29.28 14.49 -38.29
CA GLY A 985 28.48 15.60 -37.71
C GLY A 985 29.27 16.85 -37.27
N MET A 986 30.60 16.88 -37.49
CA MET A 986 31.36 18.14 -37.45
C MET A 986 30.88 19.04 -38.61
N PHE A 987 30.18 20.14 -38.32
CA PHE A 987 29.65 21.02 -39.36
C PHE A 987 30.80 21.79 -40.02
N ILE A 988 31.08 21.48 -41.29
CA ILE A 988 31.94 22.27 -42.17
C ILE A 988 31.05 23.02 -43.15
N SER A 989 31.10 24.36 -43.10
CA SER A 989 30.47 25.22 -44.11
C SER A 989 31.03 24.90 -45.50
N LYS A 990 30.16 24.67 -46.48
CA LYS A 990 30.47 24.27 -47.87
C LYS A 990 31.03 25.42 -48.72
N SER A 991 32.00 26.17 -48.19
CA SER A 991 32.91 26.96 -49.02
C SER A 991 34.22 26.20 -49.08
N ALA A 992 34.58 25.71 -50.28
CA ALA A 992 35.86 25.05 -50.52
C ALA A 992 36.98 25.83 -49.85
N SER A 993 37.71 25.18 -48.92
CA SER A 993 38.94 25.77 -48.38
C SER A 993 39.82 26.13 -49.57
N SER A 994 40.35 27.35 -49.61
CA SER A 994 41.31 27.78 -50.64
C SER A 994 42.70 27.19 -50.41
N TYR A 995 42.90 26.42 -49.33
CA TYR A 995 44.18 25.82 -48.96
C TYR A 995 44.21 24.33 -49.32
N GLU A 996 45.18 23.96 -50.15
CA GLU A 996 45.39 22.61 -50.71
C GLU A 996 45.54 21.53 -49.62
N LEU A 997 46.21 21.87 -48.51
CA LEU A 997 46.47 20.93 -47.40
C LEU A 997 45.18 20.49 -46.70
N ASP A 998 44.23 21.42 -46.54
CA ASP A 998 42.94 21.14 -45.91
C ASP A 998 42.02 20.35 -46.86
N GLN A 999 42.10 20.57 -48.17
CA GLN A 999 41.38 19.75 -49.15
C GLN A 999 41.87 18.31 -49.13
N SER A 1000 43.20 18.12 -49.16
CA SER A 1000 43.80 16.78 -49.09
C SER A 1000 43.46 16.07 -47.78
N PHE A 1001 43.48 16.78 -46.64
CA PHE A 1001 43.09 16.23 -45.34
C PHE A 1001 41.62 15.80 -45.31
N LEU A 1002 40.72 16.61 -45.86
CA LEU A 1002 39.29 16.29 -45.92
C LEU A 1002 39.00 15.11 -46.86
N GLU A 1003 39.75 14.95 -47.95
CA GLU A 1003 39.69 13.75 -48.81
C GLU A 1003 40.19 12.49 -48.09
N GLN A 1004 41.18 12.63 -47.20
CA GLN A 1004 41.76 11.53 -46.43
C GLN A 1004 40.83 11.01 -45.33
N PHE A 1005 39.94 11.85 -44.79
CA PHE A 1005 39.00 11.53 -43.70
C PHE A 1005 37.55 11.87 -44.08
N PRO A 1006 36.92 11.09 -44.98
CA PRO A 1006 35.68 11.45 -45.64
C PRO A 1006 34.45 11.50 -44.70
N SER A 1007 34.50 10.92 -43.49
CA SER A 1007 33.39 11.04 -42.54
C SER A 1007 33.22 12.47 -42.00
N LEU A 1008 34.23 13.34 -42.15
CA LEU A 1008 34.16 14.77 -41.88
C LEU A 1008 33.27 15.54 -42.88
N ILE A 1009 33.11 15.02 -44.10
CA ILE A 1009 32.33 15.67 -45.18
C ILE A 1009 30.96 15.01 -45.37
N ARG A 1010 30.81 13.71 -45.03
CA ARG A 1010 29.54 12.99 -45.20
C ARG A 1010 28.51 13.44 -44.18
N ASN A 1011 27.66 14.37 -44.60
CA ASN A 1011 26.34 14.61 -44.04
C ASN A 1011 25.34 14.52 -45.21
N GLU A 1012 25.02 13.30 -45.63
CA GLU A 1012 24.08 13.06 -46.75
C GLU A 1012 22.64 13.50 -46.44
N GLU A 1013 22.34 13.91 -45.20
CA GLU A 1013 20.98 14.33 -44.82
C GLU A 1013 20.67 15.82 -45.07
N ASN A 1014 21.59 16.66 -45.55
CA ASN A 1014 21.29 18.09 -45.82
C ASN A 1014 22.19 18.73 -46.93
N ILE A 1015 22.29 18.12 -48.11
CA ILE A 1015 22.80 18.82 -49.32
C ILE A 1015 21.64 19.29 -50.19
#